data_AF-A0A5A7U590-F1
#
_entry.id   AF-A0A5A7U590-F1
#
_cell.length_a   1.000
_cell.length_b   1.000
_cell.length_c   1.000
_cell.angle_alpha   90.00
_cell.angle_beta   90.00
_cell.angle_gamma   90.00
#
_symmetry.space_group_name_H-M   'P 1'
#
loop_
_entity.id
_entity.type
_entity.pdbx_description
1 polymer ?
#
loop_
_entity_poly.entity_id
_entity_poly.type
_entity_poly.pdbx_seq_one_letter_code
_entity_poly.pdbx_strand_id
1 'polypeptide(L)'
;MTLNISTWQAVCLAACKKLHEMGAFTDMLLPDKGSGEEKEKVEQNDDGDPLPGTARHREFYPEGVANILQGEWILTGTDTFSDSKFLHLYMYTVQCVNIGSSKDPFLTQVSNFAVLFGNELDAEVLSMSMDLFIARTITTKASLVFRGLCDITESQLASLKSFHVRLMSIVLDVDVEPTTTPWDPAKAYLFVPVVCDKSEDPVKEIDWVMVKRIIQTDAWSNPLQRARPDVYLGTNERALGGDRREYGFGKLRHGMAFGQKSHPTYGIRGAVAQFDVVKASGLVPDRGDVELQRHPDLPKGKLLMADTSMAVEDLVGRIVTAAHSGKRFYVDSIRYDTTAENSFPRKEGYLGPLEYSSYADYYKQKYGVELVYKHQPLIRGRGVSYCKNLLSPRFEHAESHEDESEETLDKTYYVYLPPELCLVHPLPGSLVRGAQRLPSIMRRVESMLLAIQLKHMINYPVPASKILEALTAASCQETFCYERAELLGDAYLKWVVSRFLFLKYPRKHEGQLTRMRQQMVSNMVLYQYALSKTLQSYIQADRFAPSRWAAPGVLPVYDEDTKDGESSFFDQDKSNSDGVSEMDHHLDVFEDGEVEDREVESDSSSYRVLSSKTLADVVEALIGVYYVEGGKTAANHLMKWIGIKVEFDAGEVECGTRQSNLPESILRSVDFDALEGALNIKFQDRGLLVEAITHASRPSCGVSCYQRLEFVGDAVLDHLITRHLFFTYTDLPPGRLTDLRAAAVNNENFARVAVKHNLHIHLRHGSSALEKQIRDFVKEVQDELLKPGFNSFGLGDCKAPKVLGDIVESIAGAIFLDSGRDTAVVWRVFQPLLHPMVTPETLPMHPVRELQERCQQQAEGLEYKATRIGNLATVEVFIDGVQIGVAQNPQKKMAQKLAARNALAVLKEKEMDDAKEKIEDNGKKKKNGNQTFTRQTLNDICLRRNWPMPFYRCVNEGGPAHAKRFTFAVRVNTTDKGWTDECVGEPMPSVKKAKDSAAVLLLELLNKLYS
;
A
#
# COMPACT_ATOMS: atom_id res chain seq x y z
N MET A 1 -61.88 -32.88 31.02
CA MET A 1 -60.77 -32.40 30.16
C MET A 1 -61.13 -31.21 29.26
N THR A 2 -62.41 -30.93 28.99
CA THR A 2 -62.87 -29.81 28.12
C THR A 2 -62.87 -28.42 28.78
N LEU A 3 -62.86 -28.33 30.13
CA LEU A 3 -62.89 -27.04 30.87
C LEU A 3 -61.55 -26.28 30.93
N ASN A 4 -60.41 -26.92 30.61
CA ASN A 4 -59.12 -26.22 30.58
C ASN A 4 -58.84 -25.58 29.20
N ILE A 5 -59.39 -26.10 28.11
CA ILE A 5 -59.03 -25.62 26.77
C ILE A 5 -59.51 -24.17 26.55
N SER A 6 -60.70 -23.82 27.04
CA SER A 6 -61.27 -22.47 26.92
C SER A 6 -60.49 -21.42 27.72
N THR A 7 -60.02 -21.76 28.93
CA THR A 7 -59.19 -20.86 29.74
C THR A 7 -57.81 -20.65 29.13
N TRP A 8 -57.20 -21.70 28.60
CA TRP A 8 -55.91 -21.60 27.91
C TRP A 8 -56.03 -20.76 26.62
N GLN A 9 -57.09 -20.97 25.83
CA GLN A 9 -57.35 -20.16 24.64
C GLN A 9 -57.63 -18.68 24.97
N ALA A 10 -58.41 -18.40 26.02
CA ALA A 10 -58.68 -17.02 26.45
C ALA A 10 -57.41 -16.32 26.95
N VAL A 11 -56.56 -17.03 27.71
CA VAL A 11 -55.27 -16.51 28.17
C VAL A 11 -54.29 -16.31 27.02
N CYS A 12 -54.21 -17.26 26.08
CA CYS A 12 -53.40 -17.11 24.87
C CYS A 12 -53.89 -15.96 23.99
N LEU A 13 -55.19 -15.77 23.83
CA LEU A 13 -55.75 -14.65 23.05
C LEU A 13 -55.47 -13.30 23.74
N ALA A 14 -55.58 -13.24 25.06
CA ALA A 14 -55.21 -12.06 25.84
C ALA A 14 -53.69 -11.78 25.75
N ALA A 15 -52.86 -12.82 25.76
CA ALA A 15 -51.42 -12.73 25.54
C ALA A 15 -51.11 -12.25 24.12
N CYS A 16 -51.77 -12.78 23.08
CA CYS A 16 -51.63 -12.33 21.71
C CYS A 16 -52.06 -10.87 21.53
N LYS A 17 -53.16 -10.44 22.14
CA LYS A 17 -53.57 -9.03 22.12
C LYS A 17 -52.50 -8.12 22.75
N LYS A 18 -51.98 -8.50 23.93
CA LYS A 18 -50.86 -7.77 24.56
C LYS A 18 -49.59 -7.79 23.72
N LEU A 19 -49.24 -8.92 23.10
CA LEU A 19 -48.08 -9.03 22.21
C LEU A 19 -48.25 -8.16 20.96
N HIS A 20 -49.47 -8.04 20.43
CA HIS A 20 -49.80 -7.16 19.32
C HIS A 20 -49.72 -5.68 19.71
N GLU A 21 -50.31 -5.31 20.85
CA GLU A 21 -50.24 -3.96 21.43
C GLU A 21 -48.79 -3.54 21.75
N MET A 22 -47.95 -4.50 22.13
CA MET A 22 -46.51 -4.30 22.38
C MET A 22 -45.67 -4.31 21.09
N GLY A 23 -46.27 -4.58 19.92
CA GLY A 23 -45.55 -4.71 18.65
C GLY A 23 -44.53 -5.86 18.64
N ALA A 24 -44.73 -6.90 19.46
CA ALA A 24 -43.80 -8.01 19.65
C ALA A 24 -43.89 -9.10 18.56
N PHE A 25 -44.90 -9.04 17.68
CA PHE A 25 -44.96 -9.88 16.50
C PHE A 25 -44.00 -9.35 15.42
N THR A 26 -42.75 -9.79 15.49
CA THR A 26 -41.73 -9.55 14.46
C THR A 26 -41.77 -10.65 13.38
N ASP A 27 -41.11 -10.44 12.23
CA ASP A 27 -41.00 -11.42 11.12
C ASP A 27 -40.59 -12.85 11.57
N MET A 28 -39.90 -12.97 12.72
CA MET A 28 -39.45 -14.23 13.33
C MET A 28 -40.54 -15.04 14.07
N LEU A 29 -41.78 -14.57 14.12
CA LEU A 29 -42.90 -15.19 14.84
C LEU A 29 -44.12 -15.49 13.95
N LEU A 30 -43.97 -15.38 12.63
CA LEU A 30 -45.00 -15.80 11.68
C LEU A 30 -45.06 -17.33 11.66
N PRO A 31 -46.24 -17.96 11.85
CA PRO A 31 -46.37 -19.40 11.67
C PRO A 31 -46.16 -19.74 10.20
N ASP A 32 -45.24 -20.67 9.93
CA ASP A 32 -45.12 -21.31 8.62
C ASP A 32 -46.50 -21.81 8.20
N LYS A 33 -47.02 -21.28 7.08
CA LYS A 33 -48.23 -21.82 6.47
C LYS A 33 -47.86 -23.17 5.88
N GLY A 34 -48.05 -24.23 6.66
CA GLY A 34 -48.00 -25.60 6.17
C GLY A 34 -49.04 -25.80 5.07
N SER A 35 -48.58 -25.78 3.82
CA SER A 35 -49.20 -26.52 2.72
C SER A 35 -48.35 -27.76 2.50
N GLY A 36 -48.89 -28.91 2.89
CA GLY A 36 -48.27 -30.19 2.63
C GLY A 36 -48.20 -30.45 1.12
N GLU A 37 -46.99 -30.73 0.66
CA GLU A 37 -46.68 -31.81 -0.28
C GLU A 37 -45.18 -32.06 -0.13
N GLU A 38 -44.83 -33.12 0.58
CA GLU A 38 -43.46 -33.66 0.59
C GLU A 38 -43.10 -34.09 -0.83
N LYS A 39 -42.22 -33.32 -1.47
CA LYS A 39 -41.27 -33.85 -2.43
C LYS A 39 -39.89 -33.45 -1.97
N GLU A 40 -39.13 -34.46 -1.54
CA GLU A 40 -37.67 -34.40 -1.45
C GLU A 40 -37.13 -33.86 -2.78
N LYS A 41 -36.75 -32.58 -2.78
CA LYS A 41 -35.79 -32.05 -3.74
C LYS A 41 -34.49 -31.87 -2.98
N VAL A 42 -33.55 -32.74 -3.32
CA VAL A 42 -32.13 -32.57 -3.13
C VAL A 42 -31.77 -31.14 -3.55
N GLU A 43 -31.25 -30.34 -2.62
CA GLU A 43 -30.63 -29.05 -2.92
C GLU A 43 -29.42 -29.30 -3.83
N GLN A 44 -29.66 -29.21 -5.14
CA GLN A 44 -28.66 -28.72 -6.06
C GLN A 44 -28.52 -27.23 -5.78
N ASN A 45 -27.32 -26.82 -5.40
CA ASN A 45 -26.89 -25.43 -5.41
C ASN A 45 -27.07 -24.91 -6.84
N ASP A 46 -28.13 -24.14 -7.05
CA ASP A 46 -28.29 -23.32 -8.26
C ASP A 46 -27.86 -21.91 -7.88
N ASP A 47 -26.71 -21.51 -8.43
CA ASP A 47 -26.18 -20.17 -8.41
C ASP A 47 -27.16 -19.23 -9.11
N GLY A 48 -27.66 -18.20 -8.40
CA GLY A 48 -28.54 -17.24 -9.06
C GLY A 48 -29.33 -16.32 -8.14
N ASP A 49 -28.67 -15.72 -7.14
CA ASP A 49 -28.98 -14.35 -6.70
C ASP A 49 -27.87 -13.89 -5.74
N PRO A 50 -27.13 -12.80 -6.05
CA PRO A 50 -26.09 -12.34 -5.16
C PRO A 50 -26.70 -11.76 -3.88
N LEU A 51 -26.47 -12.45 -2.76
CA LEU A 51 -26.50 -11.86 -1.42
C LEU A 51 -25.73 -10.52 -1.45
N PRO A 52 -26.23 -9.44 -0.82
CA PRO A 52 -25.51 -8.16 -0.76
C PRO A 52 -24.31 -8.31 0.18
N GLY A 53 -23.24 -8.85 -0.38
CA GLY A 53 -21.98 -9.14 0.28
C GLY A 53 -20.83 -8.73 -0.64
N THR A 54 -20.20 -7.61 -0.30
CA THR A 54 -18.79 -7.29 -0.58
C THR A 54 -18.25 -7.61 -1.98
N ALA A 55 -19.03 -7.43 -3.05
CA ALA A 55 -18.42 -7.09 -4.34
C ALA A 55 -17.78 -5.71 -4.16
N ARG A 56 -16.48 -5.58 -4.43
CA ARG A 56 -15.75 -4.32 -4.31
C ARG A 56 -16.29 -3.35 -5.36
N HIS A 57 -17.38 -2.64 -5.04
CA HIS A 57 -17.83 -1.49 -5.81
C HIS A 57 -16.70 -0.46 -5.80
N ARG A 58 -15.95 -0.44 -6.90
CA ARG A 58 -14.85 0.45 -7.19
C ARG A 58 -15.41 1.52 -8.11
N GLU A 59 -15.54 2.73 -7.59
CA GLU A 59 -16.09 3.87 -8.34
C GLU A 59 -14.98 4.88 -8.63
N PHE A 60 -15.14 5.57 -9.76
CA PHE A 60 -14.21 6.59 -10.25
C PHE A 60 -14.61 7.96 -9.68
N TYR A 61 -13.72 8.58 -8.90
CA TYR A 61 -13.96 9.92 -8.35
C TYR A 61 -12.90 10.90 -8.80
N PRO A 62 -13.26 12.16 -9.12
CA PRO A 62 -12.28 13.15 -9.51
C PRO A 62 -11.33 13.47 -8.36
N GLU A 63 -10.06 13.74 -8.66
CA GLU A 63 -9.12 14.26 -7.66
C GLU A 63 -9.52 15.66 -7.19
N GLY A 64 -9.49 15.90 -5.88
CA GLY A 64 -9.85 17.21 -5.32
C GLY A 64 -8.70 18.19 -5.47
N VAL A 65 -9.02 19.45 -5.75
CA VAL A 65 -8.04 20.55 -5.77
C VAL A 65 -8.44 21.57 -4.73
N ALA A 66 -7.49 21.95 -3.87
CA ALA A 66 -7.76 22.91 -2.79
C ALA A 66 -8.08 24.29 -3.37
N ASN A 67 -9.12 24.95 -2.83
CA ASN A 67 -9.58 26.25 -3.32
C ASN A 67 -8.49 27.33 -3.26
N ILE A 68 -7.54 27.21 -2.33
CA ILE A 68 -6.44 28.17 -2.15
C ILE A 68 -5.47 28.18 -3.35
N LEU A 69 -5.39 27.08 -4.09
CA LEU A 69 -4.56 26.95 -5.28
C LEU A 69 -5.27 27.52 -6.52
N GLN A 70 -6.56 27.84 -6.42
CA GLN A 70 -7.30 28.41 -7.54
C GLN A 70 -6.91 29.87 -7.74
N GLY A 71 -6.75 30.30 -8.99
CA GLY A 71 -6.43 31.68 -9.29
C GLY A 71 -6.47 32.03 -10.78
N GLU A 72 -7.33 32.99 -11.15
CA GLU A 72 -7.46 33.48 -12.52
C GLU A 72 -6.21 34.26 -12.99
N TRP A 73 -5.35 34.70 -12.06
CA TRP A 73 -4.09 35.36 -12.39
C TRP A 73 -3.20 34.51 -13.31
N ILE A 74 -3.33 33.18 -13.25
CA ILE A 74 -2.58 32.27 -14.14
C ILE A 74 -3.01 32.38 -15.61
N LEU A 75 -4.20 32.93 -15.91
CA LEU A 75 -4.67 33.16 -17.28
C LEU A 75 -4.19 34.50 -17.85
N THR A 76 -3.78 35.45 -17.00
CA THR A 76 -3.34 36.79 -17.44
C THR A 76 -2.10 36.71 -18.34
N GLY A 77 -2.10 37.46 -19.46
CA GLY A 77 -0.99 37.52 -20.42
C GLY A 77 -1.20 36.79 -21.76
N THR A 78 -2.39 36.25 -22.04
CA THR A 78 -2.73 35.68 -23.37
C THR A 78 -3.30 36.71 -24.34
N ASP A 79 -3.95 37.78 -23.85
CA ASP A 79 -4.64 38.78 -24.68
C ASP A 79 -4.16 40.22 -24.37
N THR A 80 -3.61 40.89 -25.39
CA THR A 80 -3.27 42.33 -25.51
C THR A 80 -2.53 43.01 -24.34
N PHE A 81 -1.27 43.39 -24.61
CA PHE A 81 -0.34 44.09 -23.71
C PHE A 81 -0.89 45.38 -23.09
N SER A 82 -1.07 45.37 -21.76
CA SER A 82 -1.06 46.59 -20.94
C SER A 82 -0.10 46.42 -19.76
N ASP A 83 1.14 46.88 -19.88
CA ASP A 83 2.22 46.78 -18.85
C ASP A 83 1.92 47.54 -17.53
N SER A 84 0.72 48.11 -17.36
CA SER A 84 0.35 48.97 -16.23
C SER A 84 -0.29 48.25 -15.04
N LYS A 85 -0.54 46.93 -15.11
CA LYS A 85 -1.13 46.15 -14.00
C LYS A 85 -0.05 45.33 -13.28
N PHE A 86 0.01 45.49 -11.96
CA PHE A 86 0.83 44.66 -11.08
C PHE A 86 -0.02 43.53 -10.51
N LEU A 87 0.54 42.32 -10.48
CA LEU A 87 -0.04 41.16 -9.82
C LEU A 87 0.69 40.94 -8.49
N HIS A 88 -0.09 40.84 -7.41
CA HIS A 88 0.42 40.60 -6.06
C HIS A 88 0.44 39.08 -5.80
N LEU A 89 1.63 38.49 -5.73
CA LEU A 89 1.81 37.04 -5.50
C LEU A 89 2.60 36.78 -4.22
N TYR A 90 2.30 35.68 -3.54
CA TYR A 90 3.00 35.26 -2.33
C TYR A 90 4.15 34.33 -2.68
N MET A 91 5.37 34.64 -2.19
CA MET A 91 6.57 33.85 -2.46
C MET A 91 7.00 33.00 -1.27
N TYR A 92 7.21 31.70 -1.52
CA TYR A 92 7.68 30.73 -0.53
C TYR A 92 8.93 30.02 -1.04
N THR A 93 10.04 30.13 -0.31
CA THR A 93 11.27 29.41 -0.65
C THR A 93 11.21 27.97 -0.14
N VAL A 94 11.62 27.01 -0.97
CA VAL A 94 11.75 25.60 -0.61
C VAL A 94 13.08 25.40 0.10
N GLN A 95 13.04 25.23 1.42
CA GLN A 95 14.22 24.96 2.22
C GLN A 95 14.43 23.44 2.34
N CYS A 96 15.56 22.95 1.83
CA CYS A 96 15.96 21.55 1.92
C CYS A 96 17.16 21.39 2.87
N VAL A 97 17.00 20.60 3.92
CA VAL A 97 18.08 20.24 4.86
C VAL A 97 18.37 18.75 4.72
N ASN A 98 19.59 18.41 4.29
CA ASN A 98 19.99 17.01 4.16
C ASN A 98 20.42 16.44 5.52
N ILE A 99 19.90 15.25 5.84
CA ILE A 99 20.25 14.47 7.02
C ILE A 99 20.96 13.20 6.55
N GLY A 100 22.15 12.94 7.08
CA GLY A 100 23.04 11.86 6.66
C GLY A 100 24.26 12.35 5.88
N SER A 101 25.14 11.41 5.49
CA SER A 101 26.37 11.70 4.75
C SER A 101 26.48 10.84 3.51
N SER A 102 26.74 11.46 2.35
CA SER A 102 27.16 10.77 1.14
C SER A 102 28.46 11.37 0.62
N LYS A 103 29.29 10.52 0.02
CA LYS A 103 30.51 10.92 -0.69
C LYS A 103 30.20 11.52 -2.08
N ASP A 104 28.94 11.49 -2.52
CA ASP A 104 28.51 11.96 -3.84
C ASP A 104 28.12 13.46 -3.83
N PRO A 105 28.94 14.35 -4.42
CA PRO A 105 28.66 15.79 -4.45
C PRO A 105 27.41 16.15 -5.27
N PHE A 106 26.98 15.27 -6.19
CA PHE A 106 25.77 15.51 -7.00
C PHE A 106 24.48 15.44 -6.20
N LEU A 107 24.48 14.79 -5.03
CA LEU A 107 23.31 14.71 -4.14
C LEU A 107 23.13 15.97 -3.27
N THR A 108 24.22 16.67 -2.99
CA THR A 108 24.23 17.85 -2.10
C THR A 108 24.17 19.16 -2.88
N GLN A 109 24.73 19.21 -4.10
CA GLN A 109 24.71 20.41 -4.96
C GLN A 109 23.41 20.51 -5.77
N VAL A 110 22.41 21.14 -5.18
CA VAL A 110 21.11 21.46 -5.80
C VAL A 110 20.83 22.96 -5.77
N SER A 111 20.15 23.46 -6.80
CA SER A 111 19.68 24.84 -6.82
C SER A 111 18.44 25.01 -5.93
N ASN A 112 18.31 26.20 -5.33
CA ASN A 112 17.14 26.57 -4.55
C ASN A 112 16.00 27.05 -5.46
N PHE A 113 14.78 26.79 -5.02
CA PHE A 113 13.56 27.19 -5.72
C PHE A 113 12.63 27.92 -4.76
N ALA A 114 11.81 28.81 -5.32
CA ALA A 114 10.62 29.31 -4.66
C ALA A 114 9.38 28.92 -5.46
N VAL A 115 8.26 28.90 -4.76
CA VAL A 115 6.93 28.69 -5.30
C VAL A 115 6.14 29.99 -5.12
N LEU A 116 5.50 30.43 -6.20
CA LEU A 116 4.61 31.59 -6.22
C LEU A 116 3.16 31.12 -6.17
N PHE A 117 2.37 31.68 -5.26
CA PHE A 117 0.93 31.43 -5.13
C PHE A 117 0.14 32.74 -5.23
N GLY A 118 -1.12 32.65 -5.68
CA GLY A 118 -2.03 33.79 -5.69
C GLY A 118 -2.59 34.15 -4.30
N ASN A 119 -2.67 33.16 -3.40
CA ASN A 119 -3.22 33.30 -2.05
C ASN A 119 -2.16 32.98 -1.00
N GLU A 120 -2.32 33.53 0.21
CA GLU A 120 -1.46 33.22 1.35
C GLU A 120 -1.71 31.78 1.83
N LEU A 121 -0.64 31.03 2.12
CA LEU A 121 -0.74 29.67 2.64
C LEU A 121 -0.95 29.71 4.16
N ASP A 122 -1.72 28.75 4.65
CA ASP A 122 -1.97 28.58 6.07
C ASP A 122 -0.67 28.29 6.85
N ALA A 123 -0.57 28.82 8.07
CA ALA A 123 0.59 28.65 8.95
C ALA A 123 0.92 27.17 9.24
N GLU A 124 -0.07 26.28 9.25
CA GLU A 124 0.16 24.84 9.43
C GLU A 124 0.95 24.22 8.27
N VAL A 125 0.76 24.70 7.03
CA VAL A 125 1.55 24.27 5.88
C VAL A 125 3.02 24.66 6.04
N LEU A 126 3.29 25.83 6.59
CA LEU A 126 4.65 26.34 6.83
C LEU A 126 5.33 25.62 7.99
N SER A 127 4.56 25.15 8.97
CA SER A 127 5.07 24.35 10.09
C SER A 127 5.38 22.90 9.71
N MET A 128 4.90 22.42 8.56
CA MET A 128 5.09 21.05 8.11
C MET A 128 6.53 20.82 7.61
N SER A 129 7.12 19.72 8.07
CA SER A 129 8.33 19.15 7.48
C SER A 129 8.01 17.89 6.68
N MET A 130 8.62 17.75 5.51
CA MET A 130 8.47 16.58 4.65
C MET A 130 9.79 15.83 4.53
N ASP A 131 9.80 14.54 4.84
CA ASP A 131 10.96 13.70 4.61
C ASP A 131 10.97 13.20 3.16
N LEU A 132 12.04 13.54 2.43
CA LEU A 132 12.28 13.09 1.06
C LEU A 132 13.40 12.04 1.06
N PHE A 133 13.05 10.81 0.68
CA PHE A 133 13.97 9.68 0.64
C PHE A 133 14.72 9.63 -0.70
N ILE A 134 15.87 10.31 -0.76
CA ILE A 134 16.66 10.45 -2.00
C ILE A 134 17.54 9.22 -2.25
N ALA A 135 18.23 8.75 -1.22
CA ALA A 135 19.12 7.59 -1.26
C ALA A 135 19.11 6.88 0.10
N ARG A 136 19.57 5.62 0.15
CA ARG A 136 19.61 4.83 1.40
C ARG A 136 20.34 5.54 2.55
N THR A 137 21.31 6.39 2.24
CA THR A 137 22.15 7.10 3.23
C THR A 137 21.79 8.58 3.42
N ILE A 138 20.84 9.13 2.66
CA ILE A 138 20.44 10.55 2.73
C ILE A 138 18.92 10.68 2.69
N THR A 139 18.38 11.31 3.72
CA THR A 139 17.01 11.83 3.78
C THR A 139 17.06 13.34 3.79
N THR A 140 16.29 14.00 2.92
CA THR A 140 16.22 15.46 2.87
C THR A 140 14.92 15.93 3.48
N LYS A 141 14.99 16.75 4.54
CA LYS A 141 13.83 17.46 5.08
C LYS A 141 13.55 18.70 4.25
N ALA A 142 12.38 18.73 3.60
CA ALA A 142 11.87 19.88 2.88
C ALA A 142 10.82 20.62 3.71
N SER A 143 10.86 21.95 3.66
CA SER A 143 9.87 22.85 4.28
C SER A 143 9.68 24.11 3.42
N LEU A 144 8.54 24.77 3.56
CA LEU A 144 8.24 26.03 2.90
C LEU A 144 8.45 27.19 3.86
N VAL A 145 9.22 28.19 3.44
CA VAL A 145 9.48 29.39 4.23
C VAL A 145 8.90 30.59 3.50
N PHE A 146 7.95 31.28 4.15
CA PHE A 146 7.37 32.51 3.62
C PHE A 146 8.42 33.62 3.55
N ARG A 147 8.53 34.29 2.40
CA ARG A 147 9.46 35.40 2.19
C ARG A 147 8.79 36.76 2.12
N GLY A 148 7.59 36.83 1.57
CA GLY A 148 6.84 38.09 1.44
C GLY A 148 5.96 38.14 0.19
N LEU A 149 5.33 39.30 0.00
CA LEU A 149 4.54 39.63 -1.18
C LEU A 149 5.45 40.15 -2.31
N CYS A 150 5.22 39.66 -3.52
CA CYS A 150 6.01 39.92 -4.71
C CYS A 150 5.10 40.56 -5.77
N ASP A 151 5.47 41.76 -6.23
CA ASP A 151 4.73 42.49 -7.26
C ASP A 151 5.34 42.18 -8.64
N ILE A 152 4.60 41.45 -9.47
CA ILE A 152 5.07 40.97 -10.78
C ILE A 152 4.26 41.64 -11.90
N THR A 153 4.95 42.12 -12.93
CA THR A 153 4.30 42.67 -14.15
C THR A 153 3.83 41.55 -15.08
N GLU A 154 2.88 41.84 -15.99
CA GLU A 154 2.42 40.86 -16.99
C GLU A 154 3.57 40.30 -17.85
N SER A 155 4.50 41.17 -18.27
CA SER A 155 5.70 40.79 -19.04
C SER A 155 6.67 39.90 -18.26
N GLN A 156 6.84 40.15 -16.96
CA GLN A 156 7.62 39.29 -16.07
C GLN A 156 6.92 37.95 -15.84
N LEU A 157 5.60 37.94 -15.65
CA LEU A 157 4.82 36.71 -15.50
C LEU A 157 4.92 35.81 -16.74
N ALA A 158 4.82 36.37 -17.95
CA ALA A 158 4.99 35.62 -19.20
C ALA A 158 6.38 34.95 -19.30
N SER A 159 7.42 35.64 -18.81
CA SER A 159 8.77 35.08 -18.71
C SER A 159 8.82 33.92 -17.71
N LEU A 160 8.25 34.09 -16.51
CA LEU A 160 8.23 33.04 -15.49
C LEU A 160 7.43 31.81 -15.92
N LYS A 161 6.28 32.00 -16.58
CA LYS A 161 5.48 30.93 -17.19
C LYS A 161 6.30 30.13 -18.21
N SER A 162 7.00 30.84 -19.10
CA SER A 162 7.84 30.20 -20.12
C SER A 162 8.99 29.41 -19.51
N PHE A 163 9.64 29.95 -18.47
CA PHE A 163 10.66 29.23 -17.72
C PHE A 163 10.09 27.99 -17.01
N HIS A 164 8.95 28.12 -16.33
CA HIS A 164 8.29 27.03 -15.61
C HIS A 164 7.98 25.85 -16.54
N VAL A 165 7.36 26.12 -17.69
CA VAL A 165 7.05 25.10 -18.70
C VAL A 165 8.34 24.42 -19.18
N ARG A 166 9.39 25.18 -19.54
CA ARG A 166 10.68 24.62 -19.99
C ARG A 166 11.38 23.77 -18.93
N LEU A 167 11.23 24.11 -17.65
CA LEU A 167 11.81 23.35 -16.56
C LEU A 167 11.01 22.04 -16.32
N MET A 168 9.70 22.14 -16.17
CA MET A 168 8.83 21.01 -15.87
C MET A 168 8.71 20.04 -17.05
N SER A 169 8.76 20.53 -18.29
CA SER A 169 8.82 19.69 -19.50
C SER A 169 10.02 18.74 -19.47
N ILE A 170 11.17 19.17 -18.93
CA ILE A 170 12.37 18.35 -18.81
C ILE A 170 12.32 17.41 -17.60
N VAL A 171 11.76 17.86 -16.48
CA VAL A 171 11.62 17.05 -15.26
C VAL A 171 10.62 15.90 -15.46
N LEU A 172 9.49 16.19 -16.11
CA LEU A 172 8.42 15.23 -16.42
C LEU A 172 8.61 14.54 -17.77
N ASP A 173 9.58 15.01 -18.56
CA ASP A 173 9.94 14.50 -19.88
C ASP A 173 8.77 14.57 -20.88
N VAL A 174 8.12 15.72 -21.01
CA VAL A 174 6.99 15.97 -21.91
C VAL A 174 7.39 17.02 -22.94
N ASP A 175 7.07 16.84 -24.23
CA ASP A 175 7.31 17.88 -25.24
C ASP A 175 6.14 18.86 -25.28
N VAL A 176 6.33 20.02 -24.67
CA VAL A 176 5.31 21.07 -24.57
C VAL A 176 5.92 22.42 -24.89
N GLU A 177 5.21 23.22 -25.68
CA GLU A 177 5.67 24.54 -26.10
C GLU A 177 5.00 25.64 -25.26
N PRO A 178 5.77 26.55 -24.62
CA PRO A 178 5.22 27.55 -23.69
C PRO A 178 4.04 28.36 -24.22
N THR A 179 4.04 28.72 -25.50
CA THR A 179 3.04 29.58 -26.14
C THR A 179 1.71 28.90 -26.38
N THR A 180 1.67 27.58 -26.49
CA THR A 180 0.46 26.80 -26.80
C THR A 180 -0.08 26.02 -25.59
N THR A 181 0.53 26.22 -24.42
CA THR A 181 0.16 25.51 -23.19
C THR A 181 -1.21 25.93 -22.64
N PRO A 182 -2.12 24.97 -22.37
CA PRO A 182 -3.34 25.27 -21.65
C PRO A 182 -3.03 25.49 -20.16
N TRP A 183 -3.42 26.65 -19.63
CA TRP A 183 -3.31 26.96 -18.21
C TRP A 183 -4.64 26.63 -17.51
N ASP A 184 -4.57 25.85 -16.43
CA ASP A 184 -5.73 25.51 -15.61
C ASP A 184 -5.80 26.44 -14.38
N PRO A 185 -6.83 27.29 -14.24
CA PRO A 185 -7.03 28.13 -13.06
C PRO A 185 -7.16 27.35 -11.76
N ALA A 186 -7.50 26.05 -11.80
CA ALA A 186 -7.63 25.24 -10.60
C ALA A 186 -6.30 25.03 -9.87
N LYS A 187 -5.18 24.95 -10.61
CA LYS A 187 -3.82 24.77 -10.09
C LYS A 187 -2.93 25.95 -10.49
N ALA A 188 -3.14 27.10 -9.86
CA ALA A 188 -2.39 28.33 -10.12
C ALA A 188 -1.18 28.47 -9.17
N TYR A 189 -0.04 27.88 -9.55
CA TYR A 189 1.26 28.13 -8.91
C TYR A 189 2.41 28.06 -9.93
N LEU A 190 3.53 28.72 -9.62
CA LEU A 190 4.72 28.72 -10.48
C LEU A 190 5.99 28.45 -9.68
N PHE A 191 6.90 27.69 -10.28
CA PHE A 191 8.25 27.47 -9.74
C PHE A 191 9.24 28.45 -10.33
N VAL A 192 10.02 29.10 -9.48
CA VAL A 192 11.02 30.09 -9.88
C VAL A 192 12.38 29.79 -9.23
N PRO A 193 13.49 30.02 -9.95
CA PRO A 193 14.84 29.82 -9.41
C PRO A 193 15.21 31.01 -8.52
N VAL A 194 15.94 30.73 -7.42
CA VAL A 194 16.25 31.74 -6.40
C VAL A 194 17.76 31.80 -6.15
N VAL A 195 18.29 33.01 -5.99
CA VAL A 195 19.69 33.28 -5.64
C VAL A 195 19.85 33.24 -4.11
N CYS A 196 20.98 32.74 -3.59
CA CYS A 196 21.19 32.59 -2.13
C CYS A 196 21.36 33.91 -1.36
N ASP A 197 21.43 35.06 -2.05
CA ASP A 197 21.64 36.36 -1.41
C ASP A 197 20.33 36.85 -0.77
N LYS A 198 20.34 37.02 0.56
CA LYS A 198 19.21 37.53 1.33
C LYS A 198 19.00 39.01 1.03
N SER A 199 18.16 39.34 0.04
CA SER A 199 17.70 40.71 -0.19
C SER A 199 16.39 40.98 0.56
N GLU A 200 16.17 42.22 1.00
CA GLU A 200 14.91 42.61 1.66
C GLU A 200 13.68 42.58 0.73
N ASP A 201 13.90 42.60 -0.59
CA ASP A 201 12.85 42.58 -1.61
C ASP A 201 12.74 41.19 -2.25
N PRO A 202 11.60 40.48 -2.14
CA PRO A 202 11.43 39.12 -2.65
C PRO A 202 11.57 39.03 -4.18
N VAL A 203 11.25 40.09 -4.93
CA VAL A 203 11.37 40.10 -6.40
C VAL A 203 12.84 39.98 -6.82
N LYS A 204 13.77 40.51 -6.01
CA LYS A 204 15.21 40.50 -6.28
C LYS A 204 15.88 39.18 -5.92
N GLU A 205 15.23 38.35 -5.10
CA GLU A 205 15.71 36.99 -4.82
C GLU A 205 15.56 36.06 -6.05
N ILE A 206 14.64 36.36 -6.98
CA ILE A 206 14.44 35.59 -8.21
C ILE A 206 15.63 35.76 -9.17
N ASP A 207 16.17 34.65 -9.67
CA ASP A 207 17.27 34.66 -10.65
C ASP A 207 16.76 34.99 -12.06
N TRP A 208 16.48 36.28 -12.30
CA TRP A 208 16.03 36.81 -13.59
C TRP A 208 17.05 36.60 -14.72
N VAL A 209 18.35 36.52 -14.38
CA VAL A 209 19.42 36.29 -15.36
C VAL A 209 19.33 34.86 -15.90
N MET A 210 19.13 33.87 -15.02
CA MET A 210 18.93 32.48 -15.40
C MET A 210 17.63 32.30 -16.19
N VAL A 211 16.53 32.92 -15.74
CA VAL A 211 15.23 32.87 -16.42
C VAL A 211 15.36 33.38 -17.87
N LYS A 212 15.91 34.60 -18.06
CA LYS A 212 16.07 35.18 -19.40
C LYS A 212 17.01 34.35 -20.29
N ARG A 213 18.13 33.89 -19.73
CA ARG A 213 19.09 33.03 -20.45
C ARG A 213 18.42 31.78 -21.00
N ILE A 214 17.61 31.10 -20.18
CA ILE A 214 16.96 29.85 -20.57
C ILE A 214 15.91 30.09 -21.64
N ILE A 215 15.10 31.15 -21.53
CA ILE A 215 14.02 31.43 -22.49
C ILE A 215 14.57 31.87 -23.86
N GLN A 216 15.65 32.65 -23.87
CA GLN A 216 16.22 33.24 -25.09
C GLN A 216 17.20 32.33 -25.83
N THR A 217 17.52 31.15 -25.30
CA THR A 217 18.48 30.22 -25.93
C THR A 217 17.88 29.57 -27.18
N ASP A 218 18.65 29.52 -28.25
CA ASP A 218 18.34 28.89 -29.54
C ASP A 218 18.38 27.35 -29.50
N ALA A 219 19.03 26.75 -28.51
CA ALA A 219 19.08 25.30 -28.31
C ALA A 219 17.70 24.62 -28.24
N TRP A 220 16.64 25.34 -27.85
CA TRP A 220 15.26 24.82 -27.84
C TRP A 220 14.67 24.58 -29.24
N SER A 221 15.30 25.10 -30.29
CA SER A 221 14.95 24.77 -31.68
C SER A 221 15.26 23.31 -32.04
N ASN A 222 16.19 22.68 -31.30
CA ASN A 222 16.52 21.27 -31.49
C ASN A 222 15.52 20.39 -30.70
N PRO A 223 14.76 19.49 -31.36
CA PRO A 223 13.82 18.59 -30.69
C PRO A 223 14.47 17.73 -29.60
N LEU A 224 15.73 17.32 -29.77
CA LEU A 224 16.47 16.50 -28.79
C LEU A 224 16.73 17.24 -27.46
N GLN A 225 16.71 18.57 -27.47
CA GLN A 225 16.83 19.39 -26.27
C GLN A 225 15.48 19.61 -25.58
N ARG A 226 14.35 19.51 -26.33
CA ARG A 226 12.99 19.65 -25.78
C ARG A 226 12.52 18.39 -25.05
N ALA A 227 12.66 17.24 -25.69
CA ALA A 227 12.22 15.95 -25.16
C ALA A 227 13.11 14.81 -25.66
N ARG A 228 13.03 13.64 -25.03
CA ARG A 228 13.72 12.46 -25.55
C ARG A 228 13.03 11.94 -26.84
N PRO A 229 13.77 11.27 -27.73
CA PRO A 229 13.23 10.79 -29.00
C PRO A 229 12.03 9.86 -28.85
N ASP A 230 11.97 9.02 -27.82
CA ASP A 230 10.85 8.12 -27.52
C ASP A 230 9.55 8.88 -27.25
N VAL A 231 9.65 10.06 -26.63
CA VAL A 231 8.53 10.96 -26.34
C VAL A 231 8.10 11.71 -27.60
N TYR A 232 9.08 12.21 -28.38
CA TYR A 232 8.82 12.91 -29.63
C TYR A 232 8.24 12.00 -30.72
N LEU A 233 8.65 10.73 -30.76
CA LEU A 233 8.21 9.73 -31.73
C LEU A 233 6.98 8.93 -31.29
N GLY A 234 6.48 9.14 -30.06
CA GLY A 234 5.30 8.45 -29.53
C GLY A 234 5.47 6.95 -29.31
N THR A 235 6.67 6.47 -28.97
CA THR A 235 6.93 5.04 -28.73
C THR A 235 6.66 4.65 -27.27
N ASN A 236 5.81 3.64 -27.05
CA ASN A 236 5.32 3.15 -25.74
C ASN A 236 6.38 2.44 -24.86
N GLU A 237 7.60 2.98 -24.70
CA GLU A 237 8.62 2.40 -23.81
C GLU A 237 8.36 2.67 -22.30
N ARG A 238 7.40 3.54 -21.96
CA ARG A 238 7.09 3.94 -20.57
C ARG A 238 6.35 2.88 -19.75
N ALA A 239 5.54 2.03 -20.38
CA ALA A 239 4.73 0.99 -19.72
C ALA A 239 5.56 -0.21 -19.19
N LEU A 240 6.83 -0.33 -19.61
CA LEU A 240 7.70 -1.42 -19.20
C LEU A 240 8.47 -1.01 -17.93
N GLY A 241 7.95 -1.45 -16.77
CA GLY A 241 8.57 -1.32 -15.46
C GLY A 241 10.08 -1.60 -15.46
N GLY A 242 10.78 -0.98 -14.50
CA GLY A 242 12.22 -0.68 -14.48
C GLY A 242 13.24 -1.74 -14.91
N ASP A 243 12.89 -3.02 -14.95
CA ASP A 243 13.80 -4.13 -15.29
C ASP A 243 13.69 -4.66 -16.73
N ARG A 244 12.70 -4.23 -17.53
CA ARG A 244 12.47 -4.77 -18.90
C ARG A 244 12.94 -3.86 -20.05
N ARG A 245 13.72 -2.81 -19.77
CA ARG A 245 14.06 -1.71 -20.70
C ARG A 245 15.19 -1.98 -21.71
N GLU A 246 15.30 -3.19 -22.26
CA GLU A 246 16.33 -3.48 -23.29
C GLU A 246 15.77 -3.71 -24.71
N TYR A 247 14.45 -3.69 -24.92
CA TYR A 247 13.87 -4.04 -26.24
C TYR A 247 12.65 -3.17 -26.59
N GLY A 248 12.84 -2.17 -27.44
CA GLY A 248 11.73 -1.28 -27.84
C GLY A 248 11.96 -0.31 -29.00
N PHE A 249 12.92 -0.50 -29.92
CA PHE A 249 12.99 0.37 -31.11
C PHE A 249 12.03 -0.08 -32.21
N GLY A 250 10.92 0.65 -32.36
CA GLY A 250 9.98 0.55 -33.48
C GLY A 250 10.63 0.96 -34.81
N LYS A 251 10.32 0.22 -35.88
CA LYS A 251 10.87 0.39 -37.23
C LYS A 251 10.23 1.59 -37.95
N LEU A 252 11.03 2.58 -38.34
CA LEU A 252 10.62 3.59 -39.32
C LEU A 252 10.76 2.99 -40.74
N ARG A 253 9.65 2.86 -41.49
CA ARG A 253 9.72 2.64 -42.95
C ARG A 253 9.81 4.00 -43.63
N HIS A 254 10.83 4.22 -44.46
CA HIS A 254 10.88 5.38 -45.35
C HIS A 254 9.76 5.30 -46.40
N GLY A 255 8.97 6.38 -46.53
CA GLY A 255 8.10 6.62 -47.69
C GLY A 255 6.60 6.40 -47.49
N MET A 256 5.96 7.08 -46.52
CA MET A 256 4.49 7.15 -46.47
C MET A 256 4.01 8.61 -46.34
N ALA A 257 3.01 8.93 -47.15
CA ALA A 257 2.35 10.23 -47.20
C ALA A 257 1.56 10.52 -45.91
N PHE A 258 1.34 11.81 -45.63
CA PHE A 258 0.54 12.34 -44.54
C PHE A 258 -0.74 11.50 -44.28
N GLY A 259 -0.91 10.95 -43.06
CA GLY A 259 -2.23 10.58 -42.54
C GLY A 259 -2.48 9.16 -42.01
N GLN A 260 -1.52 8.25 -41.86
CA GLN A 260 -1.76 6.94 -41.21
C GLN A 260 -0.76 6.63 -40.08
N LYS A 261 -1.29 6.33 -38.87
CA LYS A 261 -0.51 5.90 -37.69
C LYS A 261 -0.05 4.44 -37.84
N SER A 262 1.18 4.13 -37.42
CA SER A 262 1.77 2.79 -37.46
C SER A 262 1.43 1.95 -36.23
N HIS A 263 1.01 0.69 -36.44
CA HIS A 263 0.72 -0.29 -35.38
C HIS A 263 2.02 -0.89 -34.79
N PRO A 264 2.17 -1.03 -33.46
CA PRO A 264 3.28 -1.73 -32.84
C PRO A 264 3.05 -3.25 -32.90
N THR A 265 3.88 -4.01 -33.61
CA THR A 265 3.86 -5.49 -33.58
C THR A 265 5.03 -5.98 -32.74
N TYR A 266 4.74 -6.78 -31.69
CA TYR A 266 5.74 -7.40 -30.81
C TYR A 266 6.66 -8.35 -31.57
N GLY A 267 7.98 -8.16 -31.46
CA GLY A 267 8.99 -9.04 -32.05
C GLY A 267 9.18 -10.33 -31.25
N ILE A 268 9.06 -11.48 -31.93
CA ILE A 268 9.36 -12.82 -31.42
C ILE A 268 10.85 -12.94 -31.05
N ARG A 269 11.14 -13.60 -29.92
CA ARG A 269 12.50 -13.95 -29.44
C ARG A 269 13.26 -14.73 -30.52
N GLY A 270 14.42 -14.21 -30.97
CA GLY A 270 15.40 -14.97 -31.76
C GLY A 270 15.75 -14.46 -33.16
N ALA A 271 15.27 -13.29 -33.59
CA ALA A 271 15.69 -12.70 -34.87
C ALA A 271 16.71 -11.57 -34.66
N VAL A 272 17.95 -11.76 -35.13
CA VAL A 272 18.90 -10.66 -35.36
C VAL A 272 18.37 -9.85 -36.55
N ALA A 273 17.73 -8.72 -36.28
CA ALA A 273 17.27 -7.82 -37.35
C ALA A 273 18.46 -7.03 -37.90
N GLN A 274 18.72 -7.20 -39.20
CA GLN A 274 19.64 -6.36 -39.97
C GLN A 274 19.03 -4.96 -40.16
N PHE A 275 19.60 -3.98 -39.45
CA PHE A 275 19.56 -2.52 -39.64
C PHE A 275 18.21 -1.80 -39.72
N ASP A 276 17.95 -0.90 -38.76
CA ASP A 276 17.83 0.54 -39.06
C ASP A 276 18.00 1.34 -37.76
N VAL A 277 19.25 1.71 -37.51
CA VAL A 277 19.61 2.68 -36.47
C VAL A 277 19.32 4.05 -37.07
N VAL A 278 18.57 4.90 -36.37
CA VAL A 278 18.36 6.31 -36.78
C VAL A 278 19.72 6.84 -37.21
N LYS A 279 19.92 7.08 -38.51
CA LYS A 279 21.17 7.63 -39.02
C LYS A 279 21.37 8.97 -38.32
N ALA A 280 22.27 9.00 -37.35
CA ALA A 280 22.61 10.19 -36.59
C ALA A 280 23.13 11.32 -37.53
N SER A 281 23.45 11.00 -38.79
CA SER A 281 23.86 11.94 -39.82
C SER A 281 22.84 13.04 -40.16
N GLY A 282 21.57 12.91 -39.77
CA GLY A 282 20.55 13.96 -39.98
C GLY A 282 20.19 14.79 -38.73
N LEU A 283 20.71 14.42 -37.55
CA LEU A 283 20.37 15.04 -36.25
C LEU A 283 21.54 15.79 -35.61
N VAL A 284 22.75 15.60 -36.13
CA VAL A 284 23.91 16.43 -35.81
C VAL A 284 23.87 17.60 -36.78
N PRO A 285 23.99 18.86 -36.31
CA PRO A 285 23.93 20.02 -37.20
C PRO A 285 24.92 19.89 -38.36
N ASP A 286 24.48 20.30 -39.55
CA ASP A 286 25.31 20.29 -40.75
C ASP A 286 26.51 21.20 -40.49
N ARG A 287 27.73 20.65 -40.52
CA ARG A 287 28.95 21.34 -40.07
C ARG A 287 29.40 22.45 -41.03
N GLY A 288 28.56 22.84 -42.00
CA GLY A 288 28.87 23.83 -43.03
C GLY A 288 29.32 25.19 -42.48
N ASP A 289 28.83 25.63 -41.33
CA ASP A 289 29.23 26.91 -40.72
C ASP A 289 30.47 26.82 -39.81
N VAL A 290 30.93 25.60 -39.46
CA VAL A 290 32.15 25.38 -38.64
C VAL A 290 33.38 25.09 -39.52
N GLU A 291 33.21 25.00 -40.84
CA GLU A 291 34.30 24.76 -41.80
C GLU A 291 35.34 25.90 -41.86
N LEU A 292 35.09 27.06 -41.23
CA LEU A 292 36.04 28.18 -41.20
C LEU A 292 37.18 28.07 -40.17
N GLN A 293 37.24 27.02 -39.34
CA GLN A 293 38.38 26.80 -38.43
C GLN A 293 38.96 25.38 -38.56
N ARG A 294 39.48 25.03 -39.74
CA ARG A 294 40.53 24.00 -39.86
C ARG A 294 41.86 24.57 -39.33
N HIS A 295 41.96 24.74 -38.01
CA HIS A 295 43.25 24.90 -37.33
C HIS A 295 43.49 23.66 -36.45
N PRO A 296 44.64 22.97 -36.59
CA PRO A 296 44.93 21.71 -35.89
C PRO A 296 45.29 21.88 -34.40
N ASP A 297 45.37 23.11 -33.90
CA ASP A 297 45.71 23.40 -32.50
C ASP A 297 44.44 23.71 -31.70
N LEU A 298 43.87 22.66 -31.08
CA LEU A 298 42.84 22.83 -30.05
C LEU A 298 43.43 23.73 -28.93
N PRO A 299 42.84 24.88 -28.58
CA PRO A 299 43.32 25.66 -27.45
C PRO A 299 43.26 24.79 -26.18
N LYS A 300 44.42 24.65 -25.51
CA LYS A 300 44.57 23.83 -24.29
C LYS A 300 43.41 24.10 -23.32
N GLY A 301 42.59 23.09 -23.05
CA GLY A 301 41.50 23.14 -22.06
C GLY A 301 40.07 23.34 -22.60
N LYS A 302 39.85 23.34 -23.92
CA LYS A 302 38.49 23.34 -24.52
C LYS A 302 38.16 22.02 -25.22
N LEU A 303 36.90 21.59 -25.15
CA LEU A 303 36.36 20.44 -25.87
C LEU A 303 35.43 20.90 -27.00
N LEU A 304 35.46 20.18 -28.12
CA LEU A 304 34.55 20.38 -29.24
C LEU A 304 33.32 19.50 -29.05
N MET A 305 32.22 20.14 -28.66
CA MET A 305 30.91 19.51 -28.52
C MET A 305 30.23 19.40 -29.90
N ALA A 306 29.03 18.81 -29.95
CA ALA A 306 28.28 18.68 -31.19
C ALA A 306 27.77 20.04 -31.75
N ASP A 307 27.53 21.01 -30.88
CA ASP A 307 26.95 22.34 -31.19
C ASP A 307 27.92 23.50 -30.93
N THR A 308 28.84 23.36 -29.98
CA THR A 308 29.64 24.46 -29.43
C THR A 308 31.05 24.04 -29.03
N SER A 309 31.94 24.99 -28.78
CA SER A 309 33.21 24.74 -28.07
C SER A 309 33.08 25.19 -26.61
N MET A 310 33.40 24.32 -25.66
CA MET A 310 33.25 24.62 -24.23
C MET A 310 34.54 24.36 -23.44
N ALA A 311 34.78 25.19 -22.43
CA ALA A 311 35.83 24.92 -21.45
C ALA A 311 35.44 23.73 -20.57
N VAL A 312 36.43 22.93 -20.17
CA VAL A 312 36.26 21.73 -19.33
C VAL A 312 35.58 22.07 -18.00
N GLU A 313 35.98 23.17 -17.36
CA GLU A 313 35.49 23.62 -16.05
C GLU A 313 33.99 23.96 -16.10
N ASP A 314 33.52 24.53 -17.20
CA ASP A 314 32.12 24.92 -17.39
C ASP A 314 31.19 23.74 -17.73
N LEU A 315 31.78 22.58 -18.08
CA LEU A 315 31.04 21.38 -18.50
C LEU A 315 30.73 20.45 -17.31
N VAL A 316 31.61 20.38 -16.32
CA VAL A 316 31.39 19.55 -15.11
C VAL A 316 30.14 20.01 -14.38
N GLY A 317 29.23 19.09 -14.08
CA GLY A 317 27.96 19.42 -13.45
C GLY A 317 26.82 19.80 -14.38
N ARG A 318 27.08 20.01 -15.69
CA ARG A 318 26.04 20.21 -16.70
C ARG A 318 25.41 18.90 -17.17
N ILE A 319 24.32 19.05 -17.92
CA ILE A 319 23.65 17.95 -18.62
C ILE A 319 24.09 17.98 -20.07
N VAL A 320 24.40 16.81 -20.62
CA VAL A 320 24.65 16.61 -22.04
C VAL A 320 23.64 15.63 -22.62
N THR A 321 23.16 15.93 -23.82
CA THR A 321 22.25 15.06 -24.59
C THR A 321 23.07 14.36 -25.66
N ALA A 322 23.07 13.03 -25.65
CA ALA A 322 23.76 12.24 -26.65
C ALA A 322 23.00 12.26 -27.98
N ALA A 323 23.52 12.88 -29.03
CA ALA A 323 22.82 13.07 -30.31
C ALA A 323 22.38 11.75 -30.97
N HIS A 324 23.14 10.67 -30.79
CA HIS A 324 22.87 9.35 -31.37
C HIS A 324 21.75 8.56 -30.67
N SER A 325 21.37 8.93 -29.43
CA SER A 325 20.35 8.20 -28.65
C SER A 325 19.29 9.09 -28.02
N GLY A 326 19.51 10.41 -28.00
CA GLY A 326 18.72 11.40 -27.28
C GLY A 326 18.71 11.23 -25.74
N LYS A 327 19.54 10.33 -25.19
CA LYS A 327 19.64 10.14 -23.74
C LYS A 327 20.42 11.29 -23.09
N ARG A 328 19.97 11.72 -21.91
CA ARG A 328 20.58 12.79 -21.12
C ARG A 328 21.50 12.23 -20.04
N PHE A 329 22.67 12.84 -19.87
CA PHE A 329 23.67 12.45 -18.89
C PHE A 329 24.18 13.66 -18.09
N TYR A 330 24.34 13.50 -16.77
CA TYR A 330 25.10 14.43 -15.95
C TYR A 330 26.59 14.22 -16.17
N VAL A 331 27.33 15.29 -16.44
CA VAL A 331 28.78 15.24 -16.58
C VAL A 331 29.42 15.16 -15.19
N ASP A 332 29.95 13.98 -14.87
CA ASP A 332 30.63 13.70 -13.60
C ASP A 332 32.06 14.25 -13.60
N SER A 333 32.84 13.85 -14.60
CA SER A 333 34.23 14.23 -14.78
C SER A 333 34.67 14.04 -16.22
N ILE A 334 35.76 14.70 -16.61
CA ILE A 334 36.39 14.52 -17.92
C ILE A 334 37.62 13.63 -17.74
N ARG A 335 37.71 12.58 -18.55
CA ARG A 335 38.78 11.58 -18.47
C ARG A 335 39.87 11.89 -19.49
N TYR A 336 40.95 12.50 -19.01
CA TYR A 336 42.13 12.79 -19.85
C TYR A 336 42.94 11.54 -20.21
N ASP A 337 42.73 10.45 -19.49
CA ASP A 337 43.37 9.14 -19.68
C ASP A 337 42.70 8.28 -20.76
N THR A 338 41.49 8.65 -21.21
CA THR A 338 40.74 7.88 -22.19
C THR A 338 40.34 8.70 -23.41
N THR A 339 40.62 8.16 -24.59
CA THR A 339 40.23 8.74 -25.89
C THR A 339 39.31 7.77 -26.62
N ALA A 340 38.76 8.18 -27.78
CA ALA A 340 37.90 7.32 -28.57
C ALA A 340 38.63 6.11 -29.19
N GLU A 341 39.96 6.09 -29.16
CA GLU A 341 40.79 4.97 -29.64
C GLU A 341 41.03 3.90 -28.57
N ASN A 342 40.71 4.18 -27.30
CA ASN A 342 40.81 3.20 -26.23
C ASN A 342 39.80 2.07 -26.43
N SER A 343 40.10 0.89 -25.85
CA SER A 343 39.26 -0.30 -25.94
C SER A 343 37.88 -0.12 -25.31
N PHE A 344 36.84 -0.59 -25.99
CA PHE A 344 35.46 -0.52 -25.47
C PHE A 344 35.27 -1.51 -24.28
N PRO A 345 34.57 -1.11 -23.19
CA PRO A 345 34.42 -1.93 -22.00
C PRO A 345 33.67 -3.24 -22.27
N ARG A 346 34.18 -4.35 -21.70
CA ARG A 346 33.56 -5.69 -21.79
C ARG A 346 32.37 -5.80 -20.83
N LYS A 347 31.31 -6.53 -21.22
CA LYS A 347 30.27 -6.96 -20.26
C LYS A 347 30.92 -7.83 -19.18
N GLU A 348 30.70 -7.52 -17.89
CA GLU A 348 31.21 -8.29 -16.76
C GLU A 348 30.86 -9.78 -16.95
N GLY A 349 31.89 -10.65 -16.99
CA GLY A 349 31.73 -12.10 -17.16
C GLY A 349 31.86 -12.64 -18.60
N TYR A 350 32.07 -11.79 -19.62
CA TYR A 350 32.26 -12.23 -21.00
C TYR A 350 33.75 -12.37 -21.37
N LEU A 351 34.21 -13.59 -21.66
CA LEU A 351 35.58 -13.95 -22.06
C LEU A 351 35.78 -14.16 -23.57
N GLY A 352 34.76 -13.87 -24.39
CA GLY A 352 34.85 -13.94 -25.85
C GLY A 352 35.66 -12.81 -26.49
N PRO A 353 35.85 -12.83 -27.83
CA PRO A 353 36.47 -11.74 -28.57
C PRO A 353 35.78 -10.41 -28.27
N LEU A 354 36.54 -9.30 -28.24
CA LEU A 354 35.97 -7.97 -28.13
C LEU A 354 34.95 -7.76 -29.27
N GLU A 355 33.69 -7.51 -28.92
CA GLU A 355 32.62 -7.23 -29.90
C GLU A 355 32.94 -5.93 -30.68
N TYR A 356 33.69 -5.01 -30.06
CA TYR A 356 34.22 -3.78 -30.66
C TYR A 356 35.64 -3.50 -30.16
N SER A 357 36.56 -3.13 -31.07
CA SER A 357 37.97 -2.87 -30.75
C SER A 357 38.21 -1.53 -30.04
N SER A 358 37.44 -0.49 -30.36
CA SER A 358 37.54 0.84 -29.76
C SER A 358 36.18 1.53 -29.63
N TYR A 359 36.10 2.64 -28.90
CA TYR A 359 34.90 3.49 -28.89
C TYR A 359 34.56 4.03 -30.29
N ALA A 360 35.58 4.43 -31.07
CA ALA A 360 35.38 4.87 -32.45
C ALA A 360 34.79 3.76 -33.33
N ASP A 361 35.26 2.51 -33.17
CA ASP A 361 34.73 1.36 -33.91
C ASP A 361 33.28 1.04 -33.49
N TYR A 362 32.97 1.17 -32.20
CA TYR A 362 31.61 1.00 -31.70
C TYR A 362 30.64 1.99 -32.35
N TYR A 363 30.96 3.29 -32.35
CA TYR A 363 30.09 4.31 -32.93
C TYR A 363 29.99 4.20 -34.45
N LYS A 364 31.07 3.78 -35.13
CA LYS A 364 31.08 3.53 -36.57
C LYS A 364 30.25 2.30 -36.96
N GLN A 365 30.41 1.18 -36.26
CA GLN A 365 29.71 -0.07 -36.59
C GLN A 365 28.25 -0.07 -36.15
N LYS A 366 27.95 0.49 -34.96
CA LYS A 366 26.59 0.49 -34.41
C LYS A 366 25.75 1.65 -34.90
N TYR A 367 26.30 2.87 -34.99
CA TYR A 367 25.53 4.07 -35.34
C TYR A 367 25.88 4.67 -36.71
N GLY A 368 26.88 4.12 -37.41
CA GLY A 368 27.35 4.66 -38.69
C GLY A 368 28.05 6.01 -38.58
N VAL A 369 28.48 6.42 -37.37
CA VAL A 369 29.09 7.73 -37.12
C VAL A 369 30.61 7.62 -37.09
N GLU A 370 31.27 8.32 -38.02
CA GLU A 370 32.73 8.42 -38.04
C GLU A 370 33.19 9.64 -37.24
N LEU A 371 33.87 9.36 -36.11
CA LEU A 371 34.41 10.37 -35.20
C LEU A 371 35.56 11.14 -35.85
N VAL A 372 35.50 12.48 -35.85
CA VAL A 372 36.52 13.36 -36.44
C VAL A 372 37.62 13.63 -35.42
N TYR A 373 37.25 13.87 -34.16
CA TYR A 373 38.17 14.23 -33.08
C TYR A 373 38.46 13.04 -32.16
N LYS A 374 39.09 11.98 -32.69
CA LYS A 374 39.29 10.71 -31.96
C LYS A 374 40.19 10.83 -30.71
N HIS A 375 41.14 11.77 -30.72
CA HIS A 375 42.11 11.97 -29.63
C HIS A 375 41.59 12.87 -28.50
N GLN A 376 40.39 13.45 -28.62
CA GLN A 376 39.82 14.26 -27.53
C GLN A 376 39.45 13.36 -26.33
N PRO A 377 39.55 13.88 -25.08
CA PRO A 377 39.22 13.11 -23.90
C PRO A 377 37.72 12.81 -23.81
N LEU A 378 37.37 11.64 -23.28
CA LEU A 378 35.97 11.22 -23.14
C LEU A 378 35.30 11.84 -21.91
N ILE A 379 33.99 12.07 -22.03
CA ILE A 379 33.13 12.54 -20.93
C ILE A 379 32.67 11.34 -20.12
N ARG A 380 32.93 11.33 -18.81
CA ARG A 380 32.31 10.40 -17.89
C ARG A 380 30.95 10.94 -17.50
N GLY A 381 29.90 10.35 -18.04
CA GLY A 381 28.51 10.69 -17.79
C GLY A 381 27.83 9.71 -16.83
N ARG A 382 26.93 10.24 -16.00
CA ARG A 382 25.94 9.46 -15.24
C ARG A 382 24.56 9.69 -15.84
N GLY A 383 23.78 8.62 -16.05
CA GLY A 383 22.44 8.76 -16.63
C GLY A 383 21.53 9.69 -15.81
N VAL A 384 20.81 10.59 -16.46
CA VAL A 384 19.76 11.39 -15.81
C VAL A 384 18.56 10.48 -15.59
N SER A 385 18.29 10.14 -14.32
CA SER A 385 17.11 9.36 -13.94
C SER A 385 15.84 10.19 -14.10
N TYR A 386 14.74 9.51 -14.42
CA TYR A 386 13.40 10.07 -14.37
C TYR A 386 13.05 10.54 -12.96
N CYS A 387 12.06 11.45 -12.87
CA CYS A 387 11.53 11.89 -11.58
C CYS A 387 11.01 10.68 -10.79
N LYS A 388 11.48 10.54 -9.55
CA LYS A 388 11.13 9.42 -8.65
C LYS A 388 10.17 9.92 -7.58
N ASN A 389 9.27 9.05 -7.12
CA ASN A 389 8.52 9.31 -5.88
C ASN A 389 9.50 9.27 -4.71
N LEU A 390 9.66 10.42 -4.02
CA LEU A 390 10.56 10.61 -2.88
C LEU A 390 9.81 10.60 -1.53
N LEU A 391 8.48 10.45 -1.51
CA LEU A 391 7.67 10.46 -0.28
C LEU A 391 7.61 9.09 0.41
N SER A 392 7.95 8.02 -0.31
CA SER A 392 7.88 6.65 0.19
C SER A 392 9.27 6.15 0.63
N PRO A 393 9.41 5.59 1.85
CA PRO A 393 10.67 5.05 2.36
C PRO A 393 11.02 3.75 1.63
N ARG A 394 11.73 3.86 0.51
CA ARG A 394 12.11 2.70 -0.33
C ARG A 394 13.10 1.74 0.35
N PHE A 395 13.69 2.15 1.47
CA PHE A 395 14.87 1.50 2.07
C PHE A 395 14.64 0.98 3.49
N GLU A 396 13.49 1.26 4.12
CA GLU A 396 13.23 0.89 5.53
C GLU A 396 12.91 -0.60 5.72
N HIS A 397 12.47 -1.32 4.69
CA HIS A 397 12.19 -2.77 4.81
C HIS A 397 13.44 -3.66 4.83
N ALA A 398 14.63 -3.09 5.07
CA ALA A 398 15.91 -3.80 5.06
C ALA A 398 16.61 -3.82 6.43
N GLU A 399 15.89 -3.67 7.54
CA GLU A 399 16.44 -3.82 8.88
C GLU A 399 16.00 -5.14 9.54
N SER A 400 16.87 -6.14 9.49
CA SER A 400 17.21 -7.02 10.63
C SER A 400 18.31 -8.03 10.29
N HIS A 401 19.43 -7.58 9.71
CA HIS A 401 20.70 -8.31 9.77
C HIS A 401 21.83 -7.30 9.86
N GLU A 402 22.13 -6.85 11.09
CA GLU A 402 23.25 -5.96 11.40
C GLU A 402 24.63 -6.61 11.21
N ASP A 403 24.74 -7.88 10.77
CA ASP A 403 26.02 -8.57 10.72
C ASP A 403 26.56 -8.94 9.31
N GLU A 404 25.86 -8.74 8.18
CA GLU A 404 26.41 -9.19 6.86
C GLU A 404 26.10 -8.35 5.60
N SER A 405 25.85 -7.03 5.67
CA SER A 405 25.62 -6.27 4.41
C SER A 405 26.20 -4.86 4.31
N GLU A 406 27.49 -4.68 4.62
CA GLU A 406 28.21 -3.44 4.31
C GLU A 406 28.60 -3.24 2.82
N GLU A 407 28.29 -4.16 1.89
CA GLU A 407 28.81 -4.07 0.51
C GLU A 407 27.78 -4.13 -0.64
N THR A 408 26.50 -3.85 -0.40
CA THR A 408 25.58 -3.51 -1.52
C THR A 408 25.64 -2.01 -1.82
N LEU A 409 26.82 -1.53 -2.23
CA LEU A 409 26.94 -0.21 -2.86
C LEU A 409 26.00 -0.18 -4.07
N ASP A 410 25.04 0.76 -4.10
CA ASP A 410 24.27 1.09 -5.30
C ASP A 410 25.25 1.25 -6.47
N LYS A 411 25.36 0.23 -7.34
CA LYS A 411 26.28 0.24 -8.48
C LYS A 411 25.86 1.37 -9.41
N THR A 412 26.47 2.54 -9.21
CA THR A 412 26.23 3.70 -10.04
C THR A 412 26.92 3.47 -11.37
N TYR A 413 26.15 3.13 -12.40
CA TYR A 413 26.68 2.88 -13.73
C TYR A 413 27.11 4.20 -14.39
N TYR A 414 28.38 4.25 -14.79
CA TYR A 414 28.96 5.36 -15.54
C TYR A 414 29.08 4.98 -17.02
N VAL A 415 28.84 5.95 -17.89
CA VAL A 415 28.97 5.83 -19.34
C VAL A 415 30.06 6.79 -19.81
N TYR A 416 30.89 6.37 -20.76
CA TYR A 416 31.88 7.24 -21.39
C TYR A 416 31.41 7.66 -22.77
N LEU A 417 31.37 8.97 -23.03
CA LEU A 417 30.77 9.56 -24.23
C LEU A 417 31.79 10.45 -24.96
N PRO A 418 31.91 10.36 -26.29
CA PRO A 418 32.68 11.32 -27.08
C PRO A 418 32.03 12.72 -27.04
N PRO A 419 32.78 13.79 -26.73
CA PRO A 419 32.26 15.16 -26.70
C PRO A 419 31.57 15.58 -28.00
N GLU A 420 32.11 15.20 -29.16
CA GLU A 420 31.56 15.59 -30.48
C GLU A 420 30.18 15.00 -30.81
N LEU A 421 29.69 14.05 -30.00
CA LEU A 421 28.33 13.48 -30.09
C LEU A 421 27.39 13.99 -29.00
N CYS A 422 27.86 14.93 -28.18
CA CYS A 422 27.14 15.45 -27.04
C CYS A 422 26.71 16.90 -27.32
N LEU A 423 25.42 17.17 -27.23
CA LEU A 423 24.85 18.52 -27.25
C LEU A 423 24.72 19.02 -25.81
N VAL A 424 25.09 20.26 -25.55
CA VAL A 424 25.06 20.81 -24.19
C VAL A 424 23.65 21.27 -23.88
N HIS A 425 23.06 20.72 -22.81
CA HIS A 425 21.70 21.08 -22.44
C HIS A 425 21.65 22.50 -21.84
N PRO A 426 20.65 23.33 -22.19
CA PRO A 426 20.57 24.71 -21.70
C PRO A 426 20.34 24.80 -20.19
N LEU A 427 19.65 23.82 -19.59
CA LEU A 427 19.43 23.75 -18.14
C LEU A 427 20.66 23.22 -17.38
N PRO A 428 21.11 23.90 -16.31
CA PRO A 428 22.15 23.38 -15.41
C PRO A 428 21.72 22.09 -14.70
N GLY A 429 22.67 21.19 -14.42
CA GLY A 429 22.36 19.94 -13.74
C GLY A 429 21.89 20.13 -12.29
N SER A 430 22.42 21.12 -11.57
CA SER A 430 21.97 21.47 -10.21
C SER A 430 20.52 21.94 -10.18
N LEU A 431 20.08 22.64 -11.23
CA LEU A 431 18.72 23.13 -11.39
C LEU A 431 17.75 21.96 -11.59
N VAL A 432 18.06 21.03 -12.50
CA VAL A 432 17.22 19.85 -12.75
C VAL A 432 17.15 18.94 -11.52
N ARG A 433 18.26 18.69 -10.82
CA ARG A 433 18.26 17.87 -9.59
C ARG A 433 17.42 18.48 -8.47
N GLY A 434 17.46 19.81 -8.31
CA GLY A 434 16.57 20.50 -7.37
C GLY A 434 15.12 20.40 -7.81
N ALA A 435 14.84 20.61 -9.10
CA ALA A 435 13.49 20.56 -9.65
C ALA A 435 12.84 19.17 -9.58
N GLN A 436 13.63 18.09 -9.67
CA GLN A 436 13.15 16.71 -9.48
C GLN A 436 12.55 16.43 -8.09
N ARG A 437 12.81 17.30 -7.09
CA ARG A 437 12.20 17.19 -5.75
C ARG A 437 10.82 17.85 -5.68
N LEU A 438 10.54 18.81 -6.57
CA LEU A 438 9.33 19.65 -6.52
C LEU A 438 8.02 18.88 -6.69
N PRO A 439 7.89 17.86 -7.58
CA PRO A 439 6.64 17.10 -7.69
C PRO A 439 6.24 16.40 -6.38
N SER A 440 7.21 15.81 -5.67
CA SER A 440 6.95 15.15 -4.38
C SER A 440 6.57 16.16 -3.30
N ILE A 441 7.25 17.32 -3.27
CA ILE A 441 6.95 18.41 -2.33
C ILE A 441 5.54 18.94 -2.59
N MET A 442 5.22 19.29 -3.84
CA MET A 442 3.90 19.83 -4.18
C MET A 442 2.79 18.82 -3.96
N ARG A 443 3.00 17.52 -4.21
CA ARG A 443 2.02 16.49 -3.85
C ARG A 443 1.62 16.60 -2.39
N ARG A 444 2.60 16.69 -1.49
CA ARG A 444 2.33 16.78 -0.05
C ARG A 444 1.73 18.14 0.35
N VAL A 445 2.13 19.25 -0.30
CA VAL A 445 1.50 20.56 -0.08
C VAL A 445 0.02 20.52 -0.49
N GLU A 446 -0.28 20.00 -1.69
CA GLU A 446 -1.66 19.83 -2.20
C GLU A 446 -2.52 19.01 -1.23
N SER A 447 -2.01 17.87 -0.74
CA SER A 447 -2.73 17.03 0.23
C SER A 447 -2.94 17.74 1.58
N MET A 448 -1.95 18.48 2.08
CA MET A 448 -2.10 19.25 3.33
C MET A 448 -3.14 20.36 3.18
N LEU A 449 -3.15 21.07 2.05
CA LEU A 449 -4.13 22.11 1.78
C LEU A 449 -5.57 21.58 1.72
N LEU A 450 -5.76 20.39 1.15
CA LEU A 450 -7.05 19.68 1.19
C LEU A 450 -7.46 19.35 2.63
N ALA A 451 -6.54 18.88 3.46
CA ALA A 451 -6.81 18.60 4.87
C ALA A 451 -7.21 19.86 5.66
N ILE A 452 -6.57 21.00 5.39
CA ILE A 452 -6.90 22.30 6.00
C ILE A 452 -8.27 22.80 5.53
N GLN A 453 -8.57 22.66 4.23
CA GLN A 453 -9.90 22.99 3.72
C GLN A 453 -10.98 22.14 4.41
N LEU A 454 -10.74 20.83 4.58
CA LEU A 454 -11.64 19.96 5.32
C LEU A 454 -11.78 20.38 6.79
N LYS A 455 -10.67 20.74 7.45
CA LYS A 455 -10.67 21.27 8.82
C LYS A 455 -11.58 22.49 8.96
N HIS A 456 -11.50 23.45 8.03
CA HIS A 456 -12.36 24.64 8.04
C HIS A 456 -13.83 24.31 7.81
N MET A 457 -14.14 23.32 6.98
CA MET A 457 -15.52 22.87 6.78
C MET A 457 -16.13 22.17 8.00
N ILE A 458 -15.32 21.40 8.76
CA ILE A 458 -15.76 20.75 10.00
C ILE A 458 -15.84 21.77 11.15
N ASN A 459 -15.00 22.80 11.11
CA ASN A 459 -14.95 23.92 12.04
C ASN A 459 -14.72 23.48 13.50
N TYR A 460 -13.61 22.79 13.74
CA TYR A 460 -13.17 22.37 15.07
C TYR A 460 -11.64 22.40 15.18
N PRO A 461 -11.05 22.75 16.34
CA PRO A 461 -9.60 22.88 16.51
C PRO A 461 -8.87 21.52 16.60
N VAL A 462 -8.65 20.85 15.47
CA VAL A 462 -7.77 19.67 15.34
C VAL A 462 -6.60 20.01 14.39
N PRO A 463 -5.36 19.55 14.65
CA PRO A 463 -4.25 19.76 13.72
C PRO A 463 -4.51 19.14 12.33
N ALA A 464 -4.23 19.90 11.26
CA ALA A 464 -4.47 19.44 9.89
C ALA A 464 -3.57 18.27 9.49
N SER A 465 -2.38 18.15 10.10
CA SER A 465 -1.50 16.99 9.91
C SER A 465 -2.14 15.67 10.34
N LYS A 466 -2.94 15.67 11.41
CA LYS A 466 -3.68 14.50 11.87
C LYS A 466 -4.91 14.22 11.01
N ILE A 467 -5.55 15.25 10.47
CA ILE A 467 -6.62 15.09 9.48
C ILE A 467 -6.06 14.48 8.19
N LEU A 468 -4.88 14.94 7.75
CA LEU A 468 -4.18 14.34 6.61
C LEU A 468 -3.85 12.87 6.86
N GLU A 469 -3.39 12.51 8.07
CA GLU A 469 -3.16 11.10 8.45
C GLU A 469 -4.42 10.23 8.27
N ALA A 470 -5.59 10.73 8.70
CA ALA A 470 -6.87 10.03 8.51
C ALA A 470 -7.37 9.99 7.05
N LEU A 471 -6.88 10.88 6.18
CA LEU A 471 -7.23 10.92 4.76
C LEU A 471 -6.29 10.07 3.88
N THR A 472 -5.18 9.56 4.43
CA THR A 472 -4.17 8.81 3.67
C THR A 472 -4.33 7.30 3.87
N ALA A 473 -4.57 6.59 2.77
CA ALA A 473 -4.67 5.14 2.75
C ALA A 473 -3.31 4.45 2.78
N ALA A 474 -3.27 3.23 3.30
CA ALA A 474 -2.05 2.41 3.33
C ALA A 474 -1.48 2.12 1.92
N SER A 475 -2.33 2.10 0.89
CA SER A 475 -1.94 1.93 -0.51
C SER A 475 -1.07 3.07 -1.06
N CYS A 476 -1.04 4.26 -0.43
CA CYS A 476 -0.14 5.35 -0.81
C CYS A 476 1.33 5.05 -0.52
N GLN A 477 1.63 4.11 0.38
CA GLN A 477 2.98 3.75 0.84
C GLN A 477 3.76 4.94 1.43
N GLU A 478 3.05 5.84 2.12
CA GLU A 478 3.65 6.88 2.95
C GLU A 478 3.99 6.35 4.35
N THR A 479 4.72 7.14 5.15
CA THR A 479 5.14 6.76 6.51
C THR A 479 3.99 6.73 7.53
N PHE A 480 2.80 7.17 7.14
CA PHE A 480 1.60 7.23 7.98
C PHE A 480 0.36 6.83 7.18
N CYS A 481 -0.66 6.31 7.87
CA CYS A 481 -1.92 5.90 7.26
C CYS A 481 -3.08 5.92 8.28
N TYR A 482 -4.31 5.86 7.78
CA TYR A 482 -5.51 5.95 8.59
C TYR A 482 -5.79 4.72 9.48
N GLU A 483 -5.20 3.55 9.20
CA GLU A 483 -5.61 2.24 9.78
C GLU A 483 -5.58 2.23 11.31
N ARG A 484 -4.61 2.91 11.92
CA ARG A 484 -4.49 2.98 13.39
C ARG A 484 -5.62 3.81 13.99
N ALA A 485 -5.97 4.92 13.35
CA ALA A 485 -7.07 5.79 13.79
C ALA A 485 -8.44 5.17 13.50
N GLU A 486 -8.59 4.45 12.38
CA GLU A 486 -9.77 3.64 12.03
C GLU A 486 -10.11 2.68 13.16
N LEU A 487 -9.12 1.90 13.64
CA LEU A 487 -9.32 0.92 14.70
C LEU A 487 -9.98 1.52 15.96
N LEU A 488 -9.50 2.69 16.38
CA LEU A 488 -10.01 3.40 17.56
C LEU A 488 -11.37 4.06 17.26
N GLY A 489 -11.53 4.61 16.06
CA GLY A 489 -12.74 5.26 15.59
C GLY A 489 -13.92 4.30 15.48
N ASP A 490 -13.71 3.11 14.92
CA ASP A 490 -14.67 2.01 14.85
C ASP A 490 -15.19 1.63 16.24
N ALA A 491 -14.26 1.38 17.18
CA ALA A 491 -14.62 1.03 18.56
C ALA A 491 -15.38 2.16 19.27
N TYR A 492 -14.96 3.43 19.07
CA TYR A 492 -15.66 4.59 19.64
C TYR A 492 -17.06 4.79 19.03
N LEU A 493 -17.21 4.66 17.71
CA LEU A 493 -18.49 4.77 17.01
C LEU A 493 -19.48 3.70 17.50
N LYS A 494 -19.05 2.43 17.56
CA LYS A 494 -19.85 1.34 18.11
C LYS A 494 -20.28 1.60 19.54
N TRP A 495 -19.38 2.12 20.38
CA TRP A 495 -19.70 2.49 21.77
C TRP A 495 -20.76 3.60 21.86
N VAL A 496 -20.57 4.71 21.13
CA VAL A 496 -21.50 5.85 21.14
C VAL A 496 -22.89 5.45 20.65
N VAL A 497 -22.96 4.68 19.56
CA VAL A 497 -24.23 4.18 18.99
C VAL A 497 -24.90 3.17 19.92
N SER A 498 -24.16 2.22 20.49
CA SER A 498 -24.73 1.22 21.42
C SER A 498 -25.32 1.88 22.66
N ARG A 499 -24.59 2.84 23.24
CA ARG A 499 -25.07 3.65 24.38
C ARG A 499 -26.36 4.40 24.04
N PHE A 500 -26.42 5.03 22.86
CA PHE A 500 -27.59 5.76 22.42
C PHE A 500 -28.81 4.85 22.21
N LEU A 501 -28.63 3.74 21.50
CA LEU A 501 -29.72 2.78 21.23
C LEU A 501 -30.26 2.17 22.53
N PHE A 502 -29.37 1.82 23.47
CA PHE A 502 -29.76 1.27 24.75
C PHE A 502 -30.62 2.23 25.58
N LEU A 503 -30.24 3.51 25.63
CA LEU A 503 -30.95 4.54 26.39
C LEU A 503 -32.26 4.97 25.70
N LYS A 504 -32.25 5.12 24.37
CA LYS A 504 -33.42 5.56 23.60
C LYS A 504 -34.52 4.50 23.51
N TYR A 505 -34.16 3.22 23.56
CA TYR A 505 -35.12 2.11 23.42
C TYR A 505 -35.14 1.14 24.62
N PRO A 506 -35.67 1.54 25.79
CA PRO A 506 -35.67 0.71 27.00
C PRO A 506 -36.46 -0.60 26.90
N ARG A 507 -37.40 -0.69 25.95
CA ARG A 507 -38.28 -1.87 25.76
C ARG A 507 -37.76 -2.87 24.72
N LYS A 508 -36.71 -2.52 23.96
CA LYS A 508 -36.14 -3.41 22.94
C LYS A 508 -35.15 -4.38 23.56
N HIS A 509 -35.20 -5.63 23.10
CA HIS A 509 -34.26 -6.68 23.48
C HIS A 509 -32.95 -6.61 22.69
N GLU A 510 -31.92 -7.33 23.16
CA GLU A 510 -30.55 -7.33 22.60
C GLU A 510 -30.53 -7.53 21.08
N GLY A 511 -31.15 -8.59 20.54
CA GLY A 511 -31.11 -8.86 19.10
C GLY A 511 -31.68 -7.74 18.22
N GLN A 512 -32.72 -7.02 18.69
CA GLN A 512 -33.22 -5.81 18.02
C GLN A 512 -32.20 -4.67 18.08
N LEU A 513 -31.57 -4.44 19.23
CA LEU A 513 -30.57 -3.39 19.41
C LEU A 513 -29.33 -3.66 18.55
N THR A 514 -28.88 -4.91 18.49
CA THR A 514 -27.76 -5.36 17.64
C THR A 514 -28.07 -5.16 16.16
N ARG A 515 -29.28 -5.50 15.68
CA ARG A 515 -29.70 -5.22 14.30
C ARG A 515 -29.72 -3.72 14.00
N MET A 516 -30.24 -2.90 14.92
CA MET A 516 -30.24 -1.44 14.76
C MET A 516 -28.83 -0.85 14.76
N ARG A 517 -27.93 -1.35 15.61
CA ARG A 517 -26.50 -0.98 15.64
C ARG A 517 -25.84 -1.28 14.30
N GLN A 518 -26.03 -2.49 13.78
CA GLN A 518 -25.50 -2.89 12.46
C GLN A 518 -26.05 -2.02 11.33
N GLN A 519 -27.34 -1.66 11.37
CA GLN A 519 -27.93 -0.76 10.37
C GLN A 519 -27.29 0.64 10.41
N MET A 520 -26.94 1.16 11.59
CA MET A 520 -26.31 2.49 11.72
C MET A 520 -24.81 2.50 11.43
N VAL A 521 -24.09 1.45 11.79
CA VAL A 521 -22.61 1.36 11.70
C VAL A 521 -22.15 0.59 10.45
N SER A 522 -23.07 0.12 9.59
CA SER A 522 -22.68 -0.59 8.38
C SER A 522 -21.81 0.26 7.45
N ASN A 523 -20.80 -0.36 6.84
CA ASN A 523 -19.89 0.32 5.91
C ASN A 523 -20.65 1.00 4.77
N MET A 524 -21.78 0.44 4.32
CA MET A 524 -22.62 1.05 3.28
C MET A 524 -23.24 2.38 3.73
N VAL A 525 -23.70 2.46 4.98
CA VAL A 525 -24.27 3.70 5.53
C VAL A 525 -23.18 4.75 5.78
N LEU A 526 -22.02 4.35 6.31
CA LEU A 526 -20.88 5.24 6.47
C LEU A 526 -20.36 5.78 5.13
N TYR A 527 -20.32 4.92 4.11
CA TYR A 527 -20.03 5.30 2.73
C TYR A 527 -21.01 6.35 2.19
N GLN A 528 -22.33 6.14 2.37
CA GLN A 528 -23.34 7.13 1.95
C GLN A 528 -23.15 8.48 2.65
N TYR A 529 -22.82 8.47 3.95
CA TYR A 529 -22.50 9.70 4.66
C TYR A 529 -21.25 10.39 4.10
N ALA A 530 -20.19 9.63 3.80
CA ALA A 530 -18.98 10.15 3.20
C ALA A 530 -19.27 10.85 1.85
N LEU A 531 -20.09 10.22 0.99
CA LEU A 531 -20.51 10.79 -0.28
C LEU A 531 -21.33 12.08 -0.13
N SER A 532 -22.24 12.11 0.85
CA SER A 532 -23.06 13.31 1.12
C SER A 532 -22.23 14.54 1.51
N LYS A 533 -21.01 14.31 2.00
CA LYS A 533 -20.03 15.34 2.40
C LYS A 533 -18.88 15.50 1.42
N THR A 534 -18.98 14.87 0.25
CA THR A 534 -17.96 14.87 -0.80
C THR A 534 -16.55 14.48 -0.32
N LEU A 535 -16.45 13.64 0.72
CA LEU A 535 -15.17 13.24 1.33
C LEU A 535 -14.26 12.48 0.36
N GLN A 536 -14.84 11.82 -0.65
CA GLN A 536 -14.09 11.19 -1.73
C GLN A 536 -13.11 12.15 -2.40
N SER A 537 -13.41 13.47 -2.42
CA SER A 537 -12.54 14.46 -3.04
C SER A 537 -11.21 14.69 -2.28
N TYR A 538 -11.16 14.36 -0.98
CA TYR A 538 -10.05 14.66 -0.08
C TYR A 538 -9.08 13.48 0.14
N ILE A 539 -9.52 12.24 -0.13
CA ILE A 539 -8.80 11.00 0.24
C ILE A 539 -7.60 10.71 -0.67
N GLN A 540 -6.44 10.44 -0.07
CA GLN A 540 -5.26 9.99 -0.79
C GLN A 540 -5.23 8.45 -0.76
N ALA A 541 -5.44 7.80 -1.90
CA ALA A 541 -5.46 6.33 -1.99
C ALA A 541 -4.33 5.76 -2.86
N ASP A 542 -3.97 6.44 -3.94
CA ASP A 542 -3.03 5.90 -4.90
C ASP A 542 -1.58 6.22 -4.54
N ARG A 543 -0.68 5.30 -4.91
CA ARG A 543 0.76 5.54 -4.80
C ARG A 543 1.15 6.69 -5.71
N PHE A 544 1.83 7.70 -5.16
CA PHE A 544 2.28 8.83 -5.97
C PHE A 544 3.23 8.38 -7.10
N ALA A 545 2.81 8.63 -8.34
CA ALA A 545 3.57 8.38 -9.55
C ALA A 545 3.91 9.72 -10.23
N PRO A 546 5.18 10.19 -10.18
CA PRO A 546 5.54 11.48 -10.76
C PRO A 546 5.28 11.62 -12.26
N SER A 547 5.23 10.51 -13.00
CA SER A 547 4.89 10.49 -14.43
C SER A 547 3.44 10.88 -14.71
N ARG A 548 2.55 10.68 -13.74
CA ARG A 548 1.11 10.99 -13.83
C ARG A 548 0.77 12.32 -13.16
N TRP A 549 1.75 12.96 -12.52
CA TRP A 549 1.58 14.25 -11.88
C TRP A 549 1.60 15.37 -12.92
N ALA A 550 0.62 16.26 -12.85
CA ALA A 550 0.48 17.40 -13.74
C ALA A 550 1.01 18.66 -13.05
N ALA A 551 1.98 19.32 -13.69
CA ALA A 551 2.36 20.68 -13.31
C ALA A 551 1.47 21.71 -14.04
N PRO A 552 1.26 22.91 -13.48
CA PRO A 552 0.53 23.98 -14.17
C PRO A 552 1.12 24.27 -15.56
N GLY A 553 0.30 24.15 -16.61
CA GLY A 553 0.73 24.33 -18.00
C GLY A 553 1.48 23.14 -18.62
N VAL A 554 1.74 22.05 -17.87
CA VAL A 554 2.39 20.83 -18.36
C VAL A 554 1.54 19.62 -17.98
N LEU A 555 0.71 19.18 -18.92
CA LEU A 555 -0.12 18.00 -18.76
C LEU A 555 0.75 16.72 -18.80
N PRO A 556 0.38 15.68 -18.04
CA PRO A 556 1.05 14.39 -18.10
C PRO A 556 0.81 13.72 -19.47
N VAL A 557 1.72 12.84 -19.86
CA VAL A 557 1.53 12.01 -21.06
C VAL A 557 0.55 10.89 -20.71
N TYR A 558 -0.62 10.92 -21.32
CA TYR A 558 -1.62 9.85 -21.22
C TYR A 558 -1.33 8.79 -22.29
N ASP A 559 -1.50 7.50 -21.94
CA ASP A 559 -1.60 6.45 -22.95
C ASP A 559 -2.94 6.65 -23.68
N GLU A 560 -2.90 7.15 -24.92
CA GLU A 560 -4.10 7.42 -25.73
C GLU A 560 -4.73 6.16 -26.35
N ASP A 561 -4.33 4.95 -25.98
CA ASP A 561 -4.90 3.74 -26.54
C ASP A 561 -6.11 3.25 -25.72
N THR A 562 -7.23 4.00 -25.77
CA THR A 562 -8.60 3.44 -25.57
C THR A 562 -9.74 4.34 -26.08
N LYS A 563 -9.46 5.47 -26.75
CA LYS A 563 -10.50 6.26 -27.42
C LYS A 563 -10.62 5.90 -28.91
N ASP A 564 -10.98 4.65 -29.19
CA ASP A 564 -11.73 4.31 -30.40
C ASP A 564 -13.15 3.93 -29.97
N GLY A 565 -13.93 4.97 -29.76
CA GLY A 565 -15.32 4.93 -29.34
C GLY A 565 -15.81 6.36 -29.30
N GLU A 566 -16.14 6.91 -30.47
CA GLU A 566 -16.82 8.20 -30.59
C GLU A 566 -18.02 8.22 -29.63
N SER A 567 -17.91 8.98 -28.54
CA SER A 567 -19.07 9.46 -27.80
C SER A 567 -19.08 10.98 -27.93
N SER A 568 -19.61 11.43 -29.07
CA SER A 568 -20.19 12.75 -29.23
C SER A 568 -21.45 12.84 -28.36
N PHE A 569 -21.27 12.98 -27.05
CA PHE A 569 -22.35 13.32 -26.12
C PHE A 569 -22.23 14.79 -25.68
N PHE A 570 -22.46 15.68 -26.65
CA PHE A 570 -23.06 16.98 -26.43
C PHE A 570 -23.98 17.26 -27.63
N ASP A 571 -25.28 17.05 -27.47
CA ASP A 571 -26.23 18.10 -27.86
C ASP A 571 -27.62 17.94 -27.19
N GLN A 572 -27.96 18.99 -26.44
CA GLN A 572 -29.25 19.67 -26.27
C GLN A 572 -30.55 18.96 -25.86
N ASP A 573 -31.12 19.54 -24.80
CA ASP A 573 -32.53 19.54 -24.41
C ASP A 573 -33.51 19.70 -25.59
N LYS A 574 -34.54 18.83 -25.65
CA LYS A 574 -35.95 19.21 -25.80
C LYS A 574 -36.92 18.04 -25.65
N SER A 575 -38.12 18.42 -25.21
CA SER A 575 -39.29 17.67 -24.75
C SER A 575 -40.12 16.88 -25.80
N ASN A 576 -40.85 15.89 -25.28
CA ASN A 576 -42.20 15.38 -25.64
C ASN A 576 -42.38 14.02 -26.38
N SER A 577 -43.10 13.15 -25.65
CA SER A 577 -44.25 12.28 -25.99
C SER A 577 -44.15 11.06 -26.94
N ASP A 578 -44.67 9.97 -26.38
CA ASP A 578 -45.45 8.85 -26.95
C ASP A 578 -44.81 7.76 -27.82
N GLY A 579 -44.96 6.51 -27.34
CA GLY A 579 -45.74 5.51 -28.08
C GLY A 579 -45.04 4.29 -28.69
N VAL A 580 -45.16 3.15 -27.99
CA VAL A 580 -45.42 1.78 -28.51
C VAL A 580 -44.28 0.93 -29.13
N SER A 581 -44.30 -0.33 -28.68
CA SER A 581 -43.57 -1.59 -28.94
C SER A 581 -42.99 -1.88 -30.33
N GLU A 582 -41.94 -2.72 -30.37
CA GLU A 582 -42.07 -4.15 -30.75
C GLU A 582 -40.79 -4.96 -30.44
N MET A 583 -41.02 -6.24 -30.12
CA MET A 583 -40.07 -7.32 -29.84
C MET A 583 -39.21 -7.67 -31.07
N ASP A 584 -37.96 -8.10 -30.83
CA ASP A 584 -37.50 -9.32 -31.49
C ASP A 584 -36.47 -10.09 -30.66
N HIS A 585 -36.65 -11.41 -30.63
CA HIS A 585 -35.82 -12.40 -29.94
C HIS A 585 -34.67 -12.86 -30.84
N HIS A 586 -33.49 -13.13 -30.29
CA HIS A 586 -32.95 -14.50 -30.18
C HIS A 586 -31.41 -14.59 -29.98
N LEU A 587 -31.07 -15.44 -29.00
CA LEU A 587 -29.98 -16.43 -28.96
C LEU A 587 -28.59 -15.98 -28.48
N ASP A 588 -28.44 -16.19 -27.17
CA ASP A 588 -27.18 -16.47 -26.47
C ASP A 588 -26.44 -17.68 -27.06
N VAL A 589 -25.15 -17.49 -27.32
CA VAL A 589 -24.15 -18.56 -27.34
C VAL A 589 -23.09 -18.15 -26.33
N PHE A 590 -23.14 -18.79 -25.16
CA PHE A 590 -22.13 -18.71 -24.11
C PHE A 590 -20.89 -19.50 -24.55
N GLU A 591 -19.76 -18.82 -24.71
CA GLU A 591 -18.44 -19.44 -24.57
C GLU A 591 -17.90 -19.08 -23.18
N ASP A 592 -17.83 -20.09 -22.31
CA ASP A 592 -17.18 -20.04 -21.00
C ASP A 592 -15.67 -19.78 -21.18
N GLY A 593 -15.25 -18.55 -20.88
CA GLY A 593 -13.85 -18.19 -20.69
C GLY A 593 -13.61 -17.86 -19.22
N GLU A 594 -12.77 -18.66 -18.57
CA GLU A 594 -12.24 -18.41 -17.23
C GLU A 594 -11.62 -17.00 -17.17
N VAL A 595 -12.27 -16.08 -16.46
CA VAL A 595 -11.73 -14.74 -16.21
C VAL A 595 -10.68 -14.87 -15.10
N GLU A 596 -9.42 -15.02 -15.49
CA GLU A 596 -8.29 -14.70 -14.61
C GLU A 596 -8.37 -13.22 -14.22
N ASP A 597 -8.36 -12.94 -12.91
CA ASP A 597 -8.22 -11.62 -12.32
C ASP A 597 -6.96 -10.91 -12.85
N ARG A 598 -7.09 -10.19 -13.97
CA ARG A 598 -6.15 -9.18 -14.38
C ARG A 598 -6.68 -7.82 -13.94
N GLU A 599 -5.95 -7.20 -13.03
CA GLU A 599 -6.13 -5.79 -12.68
C GLU A 599 -6.01 -4.94 -13.95
N VAL A 600 -7.15 -4.48 -14.47
CA VAL A 600 -7.20 -3.47 -15.52
C VAL A 600 -7.17 -2.11 -14.81
N GLU A 601 -5.98 -1.54 -14.68
CA GLU A 601 -5.79 -0.12 -14.34
C GLU A 601 -6.20 0.71 -15.57
N SER A 602 -7.44 1.22 -15.61
CA SER A 602 -7.88 2.19 -16.62
C SER A 602 -7.50 3.60 -16.17
N ASP A 603 -6.44 4.12 -16.78
CA ASP A 603 -5.68 5.26 -16.30
C ASP A 603 -6.13 6.60 -16.93
N SER A 604 -7.26 7.14 -16.45
CA SER A 604 -7.57 8.56 -16.61
C SER A 604 -7.12 9.32 -15.36
N SER A 605 -6.06 10.13 -15.45
CA SER A 605 -5.40 10.74 -14.27
C SER A 605 -6.24 11.77 -13.51
N SER A 606 -7.45 12.10 -13.98
CA SER A 606 -8.40 12.90 -13.22
C SER A 606 -9.24 12.06 -12.26
N TYR A 607 -9.32 10.74 -12.43
CA TYR A 607 -10.17 9.87 -11.63
C TYR A 607 -9.35 8.84 -10.85
N ARG A 608 -9.66 8.72 -9.55
CA ARG A 608 -9.14 7.69 -8.65
C ARG A 608 -10.18 6.62 -8.43
N VAL A 609 -9.71 5.39 -8.21
CA VAL A 609 -10.56 4.24 -7.94
C VAL A 609 -10.65 4.03 -6.43
N LEU A 610 -11.76 4.42 -5.83
CA LEU A 610 -11.99 4.20 -4.40
C LEU A 610 -12.99 3.07 -4.19
N SER A 611 -12.73 2.24 -3.18
CA SER A 611 -13.69 1.25 -2.73
C SER A 611 -14.66 1.88 -1.72
N SER A 612 -15.91 1.41 -1.70
CA SER A 612 -16.89 1.81 -0.68
C SER A 612 -16.39 1.55 0.75
N LYS A 613 -15.54 0.52 0.93
CA LYS A 613 -14.89 0.23 2.19
C LYS A 613 -13.92 1.33 2.62
N THR A 614 -13.00 1.74 1.76
CA THR A 614 -12.01 2.79 2.05
C THR A 614 -12.66 4.09 2.54
N LEU A 615 -13.79 4.47 1.93
CA LEU A 615 -14.55 5.67 2.34
C LEU A 615 -15.17 5.53 3.74
N ALA A 616 -15.70 4.35 4.07
CA ALA A 616 -16.21 4.06 5.41
C ALA A 616 -15.08 4.07 6.45
N ASP A 617 -13.96 3.39 6.15
CA ASP A 617 -12.79 3.31 7.01
C ASP A 617 -12.21 4.72 7.29
N VAL A 618 -12.20 5.62 6.29
CA VAL A 618 -11.80 7.03 6.46
C VAL A 618 -12.74 7.80 7.38
N VAL A 619 -14.06 7.56 7.32
CA VAL A 619 -15.02 8.18 8.25
C VAL A 619 -14.72 7.74 9.69
N GLU A 620 -14.45 6.46 9.90
CA GLU A 620 -14.06 5.92 11.20
C GLU A 620 -12.72 6.51 11.66
N ALA A 621 -11.73 6.59 10.78
CA ALA A 621 -10.44 7.18 11.09
C ALA A 621 -10.53 8.67 11.46
N LEU A 622 -11.34 9.46 10.76
CA LEU A 622 -11.60 10.85 11.13
C LEU A 622 -12.23 10.95 12.53
N ILE A 623 -13.18 10.08 12.85
CA ILE A 623 -13.75 9.98 14.21
C ILE A 623 -12.66 9.64 15.24
N GLY A 624 -11.78 8.70 14.91
CA GLY A 624 -10.64 8.32 15.74
C GLY A 624 -9.69 9.49 16.00
N VAL A 625 -9.29 10.23 14.97
CA VAL A 625 -8.42 11.42 15.09
C VAL A 625 -9.05 12.49 15.95
N TYR A 626 -10.33 12.81 15.72
CA TYR A 626 -11.04 13.81 16.53
C TYR A 626 -11.17 13.36 17.99
N TYR A 627 -11.34 12.05 18.22
CA TYR A 627 -11.38 11.51 19.57
C TYR A 627 -10.03 11.60 20.29
N VAL A 628 -8.91 11.37 19.59
CA VAL A 628 -7.56 11.46 20.17
C VAL A 628 -7.16 12.89 20.50
N GLU A 629 -7.34 13.81 19.54
CA GLU A 629 -6.86 15.20 19.67
C GLU A 629 -7.83 16.08 20.47
N GLY A 630 -9.13 15.92 20.27
CA GLY A 630 -10.17 16.79 20.85
C GLY A 630 -11.12 16.10 21.83
N GLY A 631 -10.90 14.82 22.14
CA GLY A 631 -11.70 14.06 23.10
C GLY A 631 -13.12 13.75 22.63
N LYS A 632 -13.98 13.38 23.60
CA LYS A 632 -15.38 12.97 23.34
C LYS A 632 -16.20 14.07 22.66
N THR A 633 -15.96 15.34 23.02
CA THR A 633 -16.69 16.50 22.46
C THR A 633 -16.40 16.71 20.99
N ALA A 634 -15.13 16.61 20.59
CA ALA A 634 -14.72 16.76 19.20
C ALA A 634 -15.26 15.64 18.31
N ALA A 635 -15.14 14.39 18.77
CA ALA A 635 -15.65 13.23 18.04
C ALA A 635 -17.17 13.32 17.84
N ASN A 636 -17.93 13.73 18.87
CA ASN A 636 -19.37 13.91 18.76
C ASN A 636 -19.75 15.07 17.81
N HIS A 637 -18.98 16.17 17.81
CA HIS A 637 -19.15 17.27 16.86
C HIS A 637 -18.94 16.79 15.42
N LEU A 638 -17.89 16.02 15.17
CA LEU A 638 -17.65 15.42 13.85
C LEU A 638 -18.79 14.47 13.45
N MET A 639 -19.22 13.56 14.33
CA MET A 639 -20.34 12.66 14.06
C MET A 639 -21.61 13.43 13.65
N LYS A 640 -21.92 14.52 14.37
CA LYS A 640 -23.03 15.42 14.03
C LYS A 640 -22.84 16.09 12.66
N TRP A 641 -21.63 16.58 12.38
CA TRP A 641 -21.31 17.20 11.10
C TRP A 641 -21.49 16.23 9.93
N ILE A 642 -21.03 14.98 10.08
CA ILE A 642 -21.19 13.90 9.07
C ILE A 642 -22.67 13.57 8.85
N GLY A 643 -23.49 13.62 9.90
CA GLY A 643 -24.93 13.35 9.84
C GLY A 643 -25.40 12.21 10.76
N ILE A 644 -24.50 11.67 11.59
CA ILE A 644 -24.81 10.62 12.57
C ILE A 644 -25.46 11.30 13.79
N LYS A 645 -26.79 11.24 13.86
CA LYS A 645 -27.59 11.87 14.93
C LYS A 645 -27.55 11.02 16.21
N VAL A 646 -26.56 11.27 17.08
CA VAL A 646 -26.39 10.56 18.37
C VAL A 646 -26.58 11.48 19.59
N GLU A 647 -27.19 12.65 19.40
CA GLU A 647 -27.46 13.58 20.49
C GLU A 647 -28.68 13.16 21.32
N PHE A 648 -28.63 13.47 22.62
CA PHE A 648 -29.75 13.41 23.53
C PHE A 648 -30.33 14.81 23.68
N ASP A 649 -31.64 14.98 23.50
CA ASP A 649 -32.31 16.17 24.02
C ASP A 649 -32.25 16.12 25.54
N ALA A 650 -31.81 17.20 26.18
CA ALA A 650 -31.60 17.28 27.63
C ALA A 650 -32.85 16.93 28.46
N GLY A 651 -34.05 16.96 27.85
CA GLY A 651 -35.32 16.55 28.46
C GLY A 651 -35.69 15.06 28.34
N GLU A 652 -35.04 14.26 27.48
CA GLU A 652 -35.36 12.82 27.32
C GLU A 652 -34.48 11.90 28.21
N VAL A 653 -33.44 12.46 28.83
CA VAL A 653 -32.43 11.70 29.59
C VAL A 653 -32.90 11.26 30.98
N GLU A 654 -34.04 11.79 31.46
CA GLU A 654 -34.63 11.44 32.76
C GLU A 654 -35.41 10.10 32.76
N CYS A 655 -35.64 9.48 31.60
CA CYS A 655 -36.42 8.25 31.52
C CYS A 655 -35.51 7.00 31.53
N GLY A 656 -34.99 6.63 32.70
CA GLY A 656 -34.18 5.41 32.82
C GLY A 656 -34.02 4.82 34.21
N THR A 657 -34.27 5.58 35.27
CA THR A 657 -34.22 5.07 36.65
C THR A 657 -35.48 4.26 36.93
N ARG A 658 -35.58 3.06 36.37
CA ARG A 658 -36.50 2.06 36.94
C ARG A 658 -35.95 1.74 38.32
N GLN A 659 -36.55 2.29 39.36
CA GLN A 659 -36.37 1.74 40.70
C GLN A 659 -36.81 0.28 40.64
N SER A 660 -35.84 -0.62 40.66
CA SER A 660 -36.09 -2.04 40.66
C SER A 660 -36.60 -2.40 42.06
N ASN A 661 -37.92 -2.51 42.23
CA ASN A 661 -38.50 -3.10 43.42
C ASN A 661 -38.17 -4.60 43.41
N LEU A 662 -36.97 -4.96 43.85
CA LEU A 662 -36.50 -6.33 43.91
C LEU A 662 -37.23 -7.08 45.02
N PRO A 663 -37.77 -8.28 44.74
CA PRO A 663 -38.28 -9.16 45.78
C PRO A 663 -37.18 -9.48 46.81
N GLU A 664 -37.49 -9.34 48.12
CA GLU A 664 -36.54 -9.64 49.21
C GLU A 664 -35.96 -11.07 49.16
N SER A 665 -36.69 -12.02 48.58
CA SER A 665 -36.25 -13.41 48.38
C SER A 665 -35.04 -13.53 47.45
N ILE A 666 -34.90 -12.63 46.48
CA ILE A 666 -33.77 -12.60 45.55
C ILE A 666 -32.55 -11.97 46.22
N LEU A 667 -32.76 -10.90 47.01
CA LEU A 667 -31.70 -10.24 47.78
C LEU A 667 -31.04 -11.17 48.81
N ARG A 668 -31.76 -12.15 49.36
CA ARG A 668 -31.19 -13.16 50.27
C ARG A 668 -30.46 -14.31 49.55
N SER A 669 -30.68 -14.47 48.24
CA SER A 669 -30.10 -15.58 47.46
C SER A 669 -28.74 -15.26 46.85
N VAL A 670 -28.34 -13.99 46.86
CA VAL A 670 -27.09 -13.51 46.25
C VAL A 670 -26.15 -13.05 47.36
N ASP A 671 -24.91 -13.56 47.34
CA ASP A 671 -23.83 -13.09 48.20
C ASP A 671 -23.21 -11.81 47.61
N PHE A 672 -23.74 -10.66 48.01
CA PHE A 672 -23.28 -9.36 47.54
C PHE A 672 -21.89 -9.02 48.06
N ASP A 673 -21.53 -9.41 49.28
CA ASP A 673 -20.24 -9.05 49.88
C ASP A 673 -19.09 -9.76 49.17
N ALA A 674 -19.29 -11.03 48.78
CA ALA A 674 -18.32 -11.76 47.97
C ALA A 674 -18.16 -11.16 46.55
N LEU A 675 -19.27 -10.80 45.90
CA LEU A 675 -19.26 -10.26 44.53
C LEU A 675 -18.73 -8.82 44.47
N GLU A 676 -19.15 -7.94 45.37
CA GLU A 676 -18.61 -6.58 45.53
C GLU A 676 -17.14 -6.62 45.97
N GLY A 677 -16.75 -7.62 46.79
CA GLY A 677 -15.35 -7.88 47.15
C GLY A 677 -14.49 -8.32 45.97
N ALA A 678 -15.00 -9.22 45.11
CA ALA A 678 -14.31 -9.68 43.90
C ALA A 678 -14.13 -8.56 42.87
N LEU A 679 -15.11 -7.68 42.72
CA LEU A 679 -15.07 -6.52 41.81
C LEU A 679 -14.41 -5.28 42.44
N ASN A 680 -14.17 -5.28 43.75
CA ASN A 680 -13.63 -4.16 44.52
C ASN A 680 -14.42 -2.84 44.32
N ILE A 681 -15.75 -2.92 44.24
CA ILE A 681 -16.66 -1.78 44.08
C ILE A 681 -17.96 -2.01 44.86
N LYS A 682 -18.52 -0.95 45.44
CA LYS A 682 -19.85 -0.97 46.09
C LYS A 682 -20.89 -0.40 45.13
N PHE A 683 -21.96 -1.13 44.88
CA PHE A 683 -23.04 -0.69 43.99
C PHE A 683 -24.03 0.20 44.74
N GLN A 684 -24.54 1.25 44.07
CA GLN A 684 -25.66 2.05 44.57
C GLN A 684 -26.99 1.33 44.33
N ASP A 685 -27.16 0.77 43.13
CA ASP A 685 -28.30 -0.07 42.76
C ASP A 685 -27.90 -1.54 42.62
N ARG A 686 -28.13 -2.32 43.68
CA ARG A 686 -27.89 -3.77 43.70
C ARG A 686 -28.76 -4.53 42.68
N GLY A 687 -29.83 -3.93 42.16
CA GLY A 687 -30.67 -4.52 41.13
C GLY A 687 -29.98 -4.69 39.79
N LEU A 688 -29.13 -3.73 39.41
CA LEU A 688 -28.33 -3.82 38.18
C LEU A 688 -27.34 -4.99 38.25
N LEU A 689 -26.75 -5.22 39.43
CA LEU A 689 -25.84 -6.34 39.65
C LEU A 689 -26.58 -7.69 39.59
N VAL A 690 -27.79 -7.76 40.15
CA VAL A 690 -28.64 -8.96 40.05
C VAL A 690 -29.06 -9.22 38.59
N GLU A 691 -29.39 -8.18 37.82
CA GLU A 691 -29.69 -8.31 36.39
C GLU A 691 -28.49 -8.85 35.61
N ALA A 692 -27.28 -8.32 35.86
CA ALA A 692 -26.05 -8.73 35.19
C ALA A 692 -25.70 -10.22 35.38
N ILE A 693 -25.99 -10.80 36.54
CA ILE A 693 -25.69 -12.20 36.85
C ILE A 693 -26.85 -13.18 36.56
N THR A 694 -27.97 -12.71 35.99
CA THR A 694 -29.17 -13.54 35.77
C THR A 694 -29.34 -13.97 34.31
N HIS A 695 -29.21 -15.27 34.04
CA HIS A 695 -29.38 -15.86 32.71
C HIS A 695 -30.86 -16.07 32.34
N ALA A 696 -31.18 -15.94 31.04
CA ALA A 696 -32.54 -16.04 30.50
C ALA A 696 -33.29 -17.35 30.84
N SER A 697 -32.56 -18.44 31.09
CA SER A 697 -33.14 -19.72 31.54
C SER A 697 -33.88 -19.65 32.89
N ARG A 698 -33.65 -18.59 33.67
CA ARG A 698 -34.27 -18.38 34.99
C ARG A 698 -35.08 -17.09 34.98
N PRO A 699 -36.25 -17.04 34.30
CA PRO A 699 -37.11 -15.88 34.33
C PRO A 699 -37.64 -15.69 35.76
N SER A 700 -37.10 -14.70 36.46
CA SER A 700 -37.58 -14.31 37.79
C SER A 700 -38.62 -13.21 37.60
N CYS A 701 -39.77 -13.29 38.28
CA CYS A 701 -40.79 -12.25 38.20
C CYS A 701 -40.17 -10.90 38.63
N GLY A 702 -40.10 -9.93 37.71
CA GLY A 702 -39.59 -8.58 37.97
C GLY A 702 -38.10 -8.32 37.73
N VAL A 703 -37.30 -9.31 37.30
CA VAL A 703 -35.87 -9.12 37.00
C VAL A 703 -35.60 -9.40 35.52
N SER A 704 -34.98 -8.45 34.82
CA SER A 704 -34.56 -8.59 33.42
C SER A 704 -33.34 -9.52 33.30
N CYS A 705 -33.10 -10.08 32.11
CA CYS A 705 -31.92 -10.89 31.83
C CYS A 705 -30.71 -9.99 31.51
N TYR A 706 -29.50 -10.53 31.70
CA TYR A 706 -28.26 -9.80 31.48
C TYR A 706 -28.04 -9.29 30.04
N GLN A 707 -28.76 -9.84 29.04
CA GLN A 707 -28.49 -9.63 27.61
C GLN A 707 -28.52 -8.15 27.18
N ARG A 708 -29.36 -7.32 27.81
CA ARG A 708 -29.37 -5.88 27.51
C ARG A 708 -28.15 -5.17 28.08
N LEU A 709 -27.67 -5.57 29.24
CA LEU A 709 -26.45 -5.03 29.86
C LEU A 709 -25.20 -5.53 29.13
N GLU A 710 -25.18 -6.79 28.69
CA GLU A 710 -24.16 -7.37 27.80
C GLU A 710 -23.99 -6.51 26.54
N PHE A 711 -25.07 -6.18 25.83
CA PHE A 711 -25.02 -5.33 24.63
C PHE A 711 -24.27 -4.01 24.82
N VAL A 712 -24.45 -3.34 25.97
CA VAL A 712 -23.73 -2.09 26.27
C VAL A 712 -22.32 -2.39 26.75
N GLY A 713 -22.17 -3.38 27.61
CA GLY A 713 -20.91 -3.81 28.20
C GLY A 713 -19.87 -4.22 27.17
N ASP A 714 -20.27 -5.02 26.17
CA ASP A 714 -19.51 -5.38 24.97
C ASP A 714 -18.88 -4.13 24.35
N ALA A 715 -19.70 -3.14 24.00
CA ALA A 715 -19.24 -1.93 23.35
C ALA A 715 -18.37 -1.04 24.28
N VAL A 716 -18.62 -1.04 25.60
CA VAL A 716 -17.76 -0.31 26.56
C VAL A 716 -16.39 -0.97 26.69
N LEU A 717 -16.34 -2.29 26.84
CA LEU A 717 -15.09 -3.03 27.00
C LEU A 717 -14.25 -3.00 25.72
N ASP A 718 -14.86 -3.20 24.55
CA ASP A 718 -14.18 -3.09 23.25
C ASP A 718 -13.54 -1.70 23.08
N HIS A 719 -14.29 -0.63 23.40
CA HIS A 719 -13.78 0.73 23.36
C HIS A 719 -12.62 0.96 24.33
N LEU A 720 -12.75 0.55 25.60
CA LEU A 720 -11.75 0.80 26.63
C LEU A 720 -10.45 0.00 26.38
N ILE A 721 -10.57 -1.27 25.98
CA ILE A 721 -9.43 -2.12 25.64
C ILE A 721 -8.73 -1.57 24.40
N THR A 722 -9.46 -1.26 23.34
CA THR A 722 -8.89 -0.68 22.10
C THR A 722 -8.19 0.65 22.39
N ARG A 723 -8.80 1.52 23.21
CA ARG A 723 -8.19 2.78 23.65
C ARG A 723 -6.89 2.52 24.42
N HIS A 724 -6.87 1.57 25.35
CA HIS A 724 -5.67 1.23 26.09
C HIS A 724 -4.56 0.72 25.16
N LEU A 725 -4.86 -0.22 24.26
CA LEU A 725 -3.90 -0.74 23.29
C LEU A 725 -3.34 0.37 22.38
N PHE A 726 -4.19 1.26 21.90
CA PHE A 726 -3.80 2.37 21.02
C PHE A 726 -2.82 3.36 21.68
N PHE A 727 -2.99 3.67 22.96
CA PHE A 727 -2.12 4.61 23.69
C PHE A 727 -0.89 3.95 24.31
N THR A 728 -0.96 2.66 24.64
CA THR A 728 0.19 1.90 25.18
C THR A 728 1.20 1.56 24.08
N TYR A 729 0.72 1.26 22.87
CA TYR A 729 1.54 0.77 21.76
C TYR A 729 1.53 1.76 20.58
N THR A 730 2.33 2.82 20.66
CA THR A 730 2.38 3.87 19.64
C THR A 730 3.11 3.46 18.37
N ASP A 731 4.11 2.57 18.50
CA ASP A 731 5.05 2.24 17.43
C ASP A 731 4.74 0.89 16.76
N LEU A 732 3.66 0.22 17.17
CA LEU A 732 3.26 -1.06 16.62
C LEU A 732 2.52 -0.89 15.28
N PRO A 733 2.82 -1.73 14.27
CA PRO A 733 2.09 -1.72 13.01
C PRO A 733 0.59 -1.96 13.22
N PRO A 734 -0.27 -1.28 12.45
CA PRO A 734 -1.74 -1.35 12.59
C PRO A 734 -2.29 -2.79 12.49
N GLY A 735 -1.72 -3.62 11.62
CA GLY A 735 -2.08 -5.04 11.52
C GLY A 735 -1.88 -5.81 12.83
N ARG A 736 -0.76 -5.58 13.52
CA ARG A 736 -0.49 -6.21 14.84
C ARG A 736 -1.40 -5.67 15.93
N LEU A 737 -1.78 -4.39 15.85
CA LEU A 737 -2.74 -3.80 16.80
C LEU A 737 -4.15 -4.39 16.64
N THR A 738 -4.57 -4.65 15.40
CA THR A 738 -5.82 -5.37 15.11
C THR A 738 -5.80 -6.79 15.66
N ASP A 739 -4.69 -7.50 15.50
CA ASP A 739 -4.49 -8.84 16.07
C ASP A 739 -4.55 -8.81 17.61
N LEU A 740 -3.91 -7.81 18.24
CA LEU A 740 -3.97 -7.57 19.69
C LEU A 740 -5.40 -7.30 20.17
N ARG A 741 -6.16 -6.45 19.46
CA ARG A 741 -7.57 -6.18 19.79
C ARG A 741 -8.40 -7.46 19.72
N ALA A 742 -8.28 -8.23 18.64
CA ALA A 742 -9.01 -9.47 18.44
C ALA A 742 -8.67 -10.54 19.48
N ALA A 743 -7.42 -10.60 19.93
CA ALA A 743 -7.01 -11.48 21.01
C ALA A 743 -7.52 -10.99 22.37
N ALA A 744 -7.41 -9.69 22.68
CA ALA A 744 -7.82 -9.15 23.97
C ALA A 744 -9.35 -9.15 24.18
N VAL A 745 -10.10 -8.74 23.16
CA VAL A 745 -11.58 -8.71 23.16
C VAL A 745 -12.11 -10.03 22.60
N ASN A 746 -11.97 -11.09 23.39
CA ASN A 746 -12.43 -12.44 23.03
C ASN A 746 -13.24 -13.03 24.19
N ASN A 747 -14.42 -13.58 23.87
CA ASN A 747 -15.29 -14.25 24.83
C ASN A 747 -14.56 -15.36 25.61
N GLU A 748 -13.64 -16.10 24.98
CA GLU A 748 -12.84 -17.12 25.69
C GLU A 748 -11.95 -16.51 26.78
N ASN A 749 -11.32 -15.37 26.50
CA ASN A 749 -10.48 -14.67 27.48
C ASN A 749 -11.34 -14.09 28.62
N PHE A 750 -12.49 -13.52 28.31
CA PHE A 750 -13.44 -13.07 29.34
C PHE A 750 -13.96 -14.23 30.19
N ALA A 751 -14.24 -15.40 29.60
CA ALA A 751 -14.64 -16.59 30.35
C ALA A 751 -13.54 -17.05 31.33
N ARG A 752 -12.27 -17.02 30.91
CA ARG A 752 -11.12 -17.33 31.80
C ARG A 752 -11.00 -16.33 32.94
N VAL A 753 -11.22 -15.05 32.67
CA VAL A 753 -11.28 -13.99 33.70
C VAL A 753 -12.41 -14.25 34.69
N ALA A 754 -13.59 -14.66 34.21
CA ALA A 754 -14.74 -15.02 35.05
C ALA A 754 -14.45 -16.21 35.97
N VAL A 755 -13.67 -17.20 35.50
CA VAL A 755 -13.23 -18.33 36.32
C VAL A 755 -12.19 -17.90 37.35
N LYS A 756 -11.17 -17.15 36.93
CA LYS A 756 -10.05 -16.68 37.78
C LYS A 756 -10.52 -15.89 39.00
N HIS A 757 -11.53 -15.04 38.84
CA HIS A 757 -12.08 -14.20 39.91
C HIS A 757 -13.33 -14.77 40.56
N ASN A 758 -13.65 -16.05 40.32
CA ASN A 758 -14.82 -16.73 40.88
C ASN A 758 -16.14 -15.98 40.59
N LEU A 759 -16.31 -15.38 39.42
CA LEU A 759 -17.60 -14.77 39.03
C LEU A 759 -18.63 -15.84 38.63
N HIS A 760 -18.15 -16.97 38.09
CA HIS A 760 -18.99 -18.09 37.65
C HIS A 760 -19.85 -18.71 38.75
N ILE A 761 -19.45 -18.65 40.02
CA ILE A 761 -20.24 -19.18 41.16
C ILE A 761 -21.49 -18.33 41.48
N HIS A 762 -21.48 -17.07 41.07
CA HIS A 762 -22.58 -16.13 41.32
C HIS A 762 -23.61 -16.13 40.19
N LEU A 763 -23.37 -16.87 39.09
CA LEU A 763 -24.27 -16.96 37.95
C LEU A 763 -25.59 -17.66 38.32
N ARG A 764 -26.70 -16.98 38.06
CA ARG A 764 -28.06 -17.51 38.29
C ARG A 764 -28.61 -18.09 37.00
N HIS A 765 -28.59 -19.42 36.86
CA HIS A 765 -29.18 -20.14 35.72
C HIS A 765 -30.10 -21.29 36.17
N GLY A 766 -30.92 -21.81 35.25
CA GLY A 766 -31.86 -22.92 35.46
C GLY A 766 -31.57 -24.16 34.60
N SER A 767 -30.54 -24.10 33.74
CA SER A 767 -30.17 -25.19 32.84
C SER A 767 -29.08 -26.09 33.44
N SER A 768 -29.35 -27.40 33.54
CA SER A 768 -28.40 -28.41 34.01
C SER A 768 -27.30 -28.72 32.98
N ALA A 769 -27.59 -28.55 31.69
CA ALA A 769 -26.61 -28.71 30.61
C ALA A 769 -25.53 -27.62 30.67
N LEU A 770 -25.94 -26.37 30.92
CA LEU A 770 -25.02 -25.24 31.10
C LEU A 770 -24.13 -25.45 32.34
N GLU A 771 -24.71 -25.95 33.43
CA GLU A 771 -23.96 -26.24 34.65
C GLU A 771 -22.84 -27.25 34.42
N LYS A 772 -23.11 -28.31 33.65
CA LYS A 772 -22.11 -29.30 33.29
C LYS A 772 -20.96 -28.67 32.48
N GLN A 773 -21.31 -27.87 31.46
CA GLN A 773 -20.32 -27.17 30.63
C GLN A 773 -19.43 -26.22 31.44
N ILE A 774 -20.01 -25.46 32.37
CA ILE A 774 -19.26 -24.55 33.25
C ILE A 774 -18.31 -25.36 34.15
N ARG A 775 -18.77 -26.46 34.76
CA ARG A 775 -17.91 -27.29 35.62
C ARG A 775 -16.75 -27.92 34.86
N ASP A 776 -17.00 -28.43 33.65
CA ASP A 776 -15.97 -29.05 32.82
C ASP A 776 -14.91 -28.00 32.44
N PHE A 777 -15.34 -26.80 32.01
CA PHE A 777 -14.44 -25.68 31.68
C PHE A 777 -13.64 -25.18 32.89
N VAL A 778 -14.27 -25.04 34.07
CA VAL A 778 -13.59 -24.58 35.29
C VAL A 778 -12.46 -25.53 35.70
N LYS A 779 -12.67 -26.85 35.59
CA LYS A 779 -11.62 -27.85 35.88
C LYS A 779 -10.43 -27.69 34.93
N GLU A 780 -10.70 -27.56 33.64
CA GLU A 780 -9.64 -27.40 32.63
C GLU A 780 -8.83 -26.11 32.85
N VAL A 781 -9.49 -24.98 33.13
CA VAL A 781 -8.80 -23.71 33.41
C VAL A 781 -7.94 -23.82 34.67
N GLN A 782 -8.42 -24.51 35.71
CA GLN A 782 -7.64 -24.75 36.93
C GLN A 782 -6.41 -25.65 36.64
N ASP A 783 -6.58 -26.69 35.83
CA ASP A 783 -5.48 -27.57 35.41
C ASP A 783 -4.44 -26.85 34.54
N GLU A 784 -4.86 -25.89 33.72
CA GLU A 784 -3.97 -25.04 32.92
C GLU A 784 -3.21 -24.02 33.78
N LEU A 785 -3.87 -23.38 34.76
CA LEU A 785 -3.24 -22.42 35.68
C LEU A 785 -2.13 -23.07 36.53
N LEU A 786 -2.19 -24.38 36.73
CA LEU A 786 -1.15 -25.15 37.44
C LEU A 786 0.11 -25.41 36.59
N LYS A 787 0.08 -25.18 35.27
CA LYS A 787 1.23 -25.35 34.36
C LYS A 787 1.98 -24.02 34.18
N PRO A 788 3.19 -23.85 34.73
CA PRO A 788 3.94 -22.60 34.57
C PRO A 788 4.36 -22.39 33.11
N GLY A 789 4.07 -21.20 32.56
CA GLY A 789 4.51 -20.77 31.23
C GLY A 789 3.48 -20.92 30.09
N PHE A 790 2.28 -21.44 30.35
CA PHE A 790 1.24 -21.61 29.31
C PHE A 790 0.20 -20.48 29.36
N ASN A 791 0.47 -19.36 28.69
CA ASN A 791 -0.52 -18.30 28.50
C ASN A 791 -1.41 -18.62 27.29
N SER A 792 -2.52 -19.35 27.53
CA SER A 792 -3.48 -19.72 26.48
C SER A 792 -4.40 -18.55 26.11
N PHE A 793 -3.86 -17.53 25.45
CA PHE A 793 -4.69 -16.47 24.86
C PHE A 793 -5.33 -16.97 23.56
N GLY A 794 -6.52 -17.58 23.62
CA GLY A 794 -7.30 -17.97 22.42
C GLY A 794 -6.76 -19.17 21.61
N LEU A 795 -5.90 -19.99 22.22
CA LEU A 795 -5.36 -21.24 21.64
C LEU A 795 -5.81 -22.50 22.41
N GLY A 796 -6.73 -22.36 23.37
CA GLY A 796 -7.33 -23.48 24.06
C GLY A 796 -8.10 -24.36 23.08
N ASP A 797 -7.92 -25.68 23.17
CA ASP A 797 -8.69 -26.63 22.36
C ASP A 797 -10.14 -26.79 22.89
N CYS A 798 -10.45 -26.20 24.05
CA CYS A 798 -11.76 -26.24 24.68
C CYS A 798 -12.61 -25.01 24.36
N LYS A 799 -13.87 -25.24 24.01
CA LYS A 799 -14.83 -24.18 23.70
C LYS A 799 -15.44 -23.65 25.00
N ALA A 800 -15.06 -22.44 25.39
CA ALA A 800 -15.63 -21.77 26.56
C ALA A 800 -17.16 -21.60 26.46
N PRO A 801 -17.91 -21.78 27.55
CA PRO A 801 -19.33 -21.42 27.61
C PRO A 801 -19.49 -19.92 27.41
N LYS A 802 -20.15 -19.50 26.32
CA LYS A 802 -20.33 -18.07 25.96
C LYS A 802 -20.86 -17.22 27.12
N VAL A 803 -21.80 -17.78 27.88
CA VAL A 803 -22.43 -17.14 29.04
C VAL A 803 -21.42 -16.59 30.04
N LEU A 804 -20.24 -17.21 30.20
CA LEU A 804 -19.22 -16.71 31.13
C LEU A 804 -18.58 -15.41 30.65
N GLY A 805 -18.35 -15.24 29.34
CA GLY A 805 -17.91 -13.97 28.78
C GLY A 805 -19.02 -12.93 28.81
N ASP A 806 -20.26 -13.33 28.46
CA ASP A 806 -21.40 -12.42 28.43
C ASP A 806 -21.70 -11.80 29.83
N ILE A 807 -21.43 -12.54 30.92
CA ILE A 807 -21.56 -12.01 32.30
C ILE A 807 -20.51 -10.95 32.61
N VAL A 808 -19.27 -11.16 32.15
CA VAL A 808 -18.19 -10.18 32.36
C VAL A 808 -18.53 -8.88 31.64
N GLU A 809 -19.06 -8.98 30.42
CA GLU A 809 -19.60 -7.84 29.66
C GLU A 809 -20.81 -7.22 30.37
N SER A 810 -21.79 -8.00 30.82
CA SER A 810 -22.98 -7.49 31.49
C SER A 810 -22.65 -6.78 32.82
N ILE A 811 -21.67 -7.25 33.59
CA ILE A 811 -21.17 -6.60 34.80
C ILE A 811 -20.52 -5.25 34.44
N ALA A 812 -19.77 -5.17 33.34
CA ALA A 812 -19.23 -3.90 32.85
C ALA A 812 -20.36 -2.91 32.51
N GLY A 813 -21.43 -3.40 31.86
CA GLY A 813 -22.64 -2.64 31.59
C GLY A 813 -23.35 -2.15 32.86
N ALA A 814 -23.43 -2.99 33.89
CA ALA A 814 -24.02 -2.64 35.18
C ALA A 814 -23.21 -1.54 35.90
N ILE A 815 -21.88 -1.69 35.97
CA ILE A 815 -20.99 -0.68 36.58
C ILE A 815 -21.08 0.65 35.82
N PHE A 816 -21.15 0.59 34.50
CA PHE A 816 -21.32 1.78 33.67
C PHE A 816 -22.61 2.53 34.02
N LEU A 817 -23.73 1.85 34.22
CA LEU A 817 -24.99 2.48 34.58
C LEU A 817 -25.00 2.99 36.04
N ASP A 818 -24.48 2.20 36.98
CA ASP A 818 -24.42 2.55 38.41
C ASP A 818 -23.53 3.77 38.67
N SER A 819 -22.43 3.90 37.92
CA SER A 819 -21.49 5.03 38.03
C SER A 819 -21.97 6.34 37.36
N GLY A 820 -23.22 6.41 36.92
CA GLY A 820 -23.73 7.59 36.21
C GLY A 820 -23.16 7.72 34.79
N ARG A 821 -22.84 6.60 34.13
CA ARG A 821 -22.32 6.51 32.75
C ARG A 821 -20.87 6.96 32.61
N ASP A 822 -20.06 6.75 33.64
CA ASP A 822 -18.63 7.05 33.62
C ASP A 822 -17.79 5.83 33.19
N THR A 823 -17.17 5.95 32.02
CA THR A 823 -16.26 4.94 31.47
C THR A 823 -14.96 4.78 32.28
N ALA A 824 -14.54 5.81 33.03
CA ALA A 824 -13.31 5.76 33.81
C ALA A 824 -13.44 4.82 35.03
N VAL A 825 -14.63 4.79 35.66
CA VAL A 825 -14.91 3.87 36.77
C VAL A 825 -14.89 2.42 36.31
N VAL A 826 -15.47 2.14 35.13
CA VAL A 826 -15.44 0.79 34.52
C VAL A 826 -14.00 0.35 34.30
N TRP A 827 -13.17 1.21 33.70
CA TRP A 827 -11.76 0.87 33.45
C TRP A 827 -10.97 0.61 34.74
N ARG A 828 -11.19 1.42 35.78
CA ARG A 828 -10.54 1.23 37.10
C ARG A 828 -10.83 -0.15 37.69
N VAL A 829 -12.04 -0.67 37.49
CA VAL A 829 -12.43 -2.01 37.96
C VAL A 829 -11.89 -3.10 37.04
N PHE A 830 -12.01 -2.94 35.73
CA PHE A 830 -11.65 -3.99 34.76
C PHE A 830 -10.16 -4.12 34.47
N GLN A 831 -9.38 -3.04 34.55
CA GLN A 831 -7.94 -3.08 34.33
C GLN A 831 -7.22 -4.13 35.21
N PRO A 832 -7.44 -4.19 36.55
CA PRO A 832 -6.86 -5.24 37.38
C PRO A 832 -7.48 -6.62 37.12
N LEU A 833 -8.78 -6.69 36.79
CA LEU A 833 -9.46 -7.97 36.52
C LEU A 833 -8.93 -8.66 35.26
N LEU A 834 -8.64 -7.88 34.22
CA LEU A 834 -8.11 -8.34 32.93
C LEU A 834 -6.61 -8.66 32.97
N HIS A 835 -5.92 -8.44 34.11
CA HIS A 835 -4.49 -8.68 34.21
C HIS A 835 -4.16 -10.18 34.41
N PRO A 836 -3.16 -10.76 33.71
CA PRO A 836 -2.30 -10.14 32.69
C PRO A 836 -3.04 -9.93 31.36
N MET A 837 -2.93 -8.72 30.81
CA MET A 837 -3.49 -8.39 29.49
C MET A 837 -2.58 -8.92 28.37
N VAL A 838 -3.14 -9.12 27.18
CA VAL A 838 -2.38 -9.55 26.00
C VAL A 838 -1.35 -8.48 25.63
N THR A 839 -0.09 -8.88 25.53
CA THR A 839 1.04 -8.07 25.06
C THR A 839 1.54 -8.57 23.70
N PRO A 840 2.25 -7.77 22.90
CA PRO A 840 2.83 -8.20 21.61
C PRO A 840 3.67 -9.47 21.70
N GLU A 841 4.37 -9.68 22.82
CA GLU A 841 5.24 -10.83 23.08
C GLU A 841 4.44 -12.08 23.46
N THR A 842 3.26 -11.89 24.04
CA THR A 842 2.36 -12.98 24.45
C THR A 842 1.27 -13.26 23.42
N LEU A 843 1.14 -12.41 22.39
CA LEU A 843 0.17 -12.55 21.31
C LEU A 843 0.52 -13.79 20.48
N PRO A 844 -0.34 -14.82 20.48
CA PRO A 844 -0.09 -15.99 19.66
C PRO A 844 -0.31 -15.65 18.18
N MET A 845 0.70 -15.92 17.36
CA MET A 845 0.53 -15.87 15.92
C MET A 845 -0.47 -16.94 15.48
N HIS A 846 -1.36 -16.60 14.55
CA HIS A 846 -2.28 -17.59 14.02
C HIS A 846 -1.47 -18.68 13.29
N PRO A 847 -1.65 -19.98 13.59
CA PRO A 847 -0.80 -21.06 13.07
C PRO A 847 -0.65 -21.07 11.54
N VAL A 848 -1.72 -20.73 10.81
CA VAL A 848 -1.69 -20.65 9.33
C VAL A 848 -0.78 -19.52 8.85
N ARG A 849 -0.80 -18.37 9.52
CA ARG A 849 -0.01 -17.19 9.17
C ARG A 849 1.45 -17.37 9.57
N GLU A 850 1.70 -17.89 10.78
CA GLU A 850 3.05 -18.24 11.25
C GLU A 850 3.71 -19.23 10.28
N LEU A 851 2.97 -20.25 9.82
CA LEU A 851 3.47 -21.20 8.84
C LEU A 851 3.75 -20.56 7.48
N GLN A 852 2.87 -19.68 7.02
CA GLN A 852 3.03 -18.98 5.74
C GLN A 852 4.23 -18.03 5.74
N GLU A 853 4.38 -17.22 6.80
CA GLU A 853 5.51 -16.30 6.96
C GLU A 853 6.83 -17.06 7.04
N ARG A 854 6.87 -18.17 7.79
CA ARG A 854 8.04 -19.05 7.86
C ARG A 854 8.42 -19.63 6.48
N CYS A 855 7.47 -20.23 5.76
CA CYS A 855 7.74 -20.79 4.44
C CYS A 855 8.21 -19.71 3.45
N GLN A 856 7.64 -18.50 3.53
CA GLN A 856 8.07 -17.37 2.71
C GLN A 856 9.50 -16.91 3.04
N GLN A 857 9.89 -16.90 4.31
CA GLN A 857 11.26 -16.59 4.75
C GLN A 857 12.29 -17.62 4.25
N GLN A 858 11.92 -18.91 4.24
CA GLN A 858 12.79 -20.00 3.79
C GLN A 858 12.68 -20.27 2.27
N ALA A 859 11.84 -19.51 1.55
CA ALA A 859 11.52 -19.69 0.13
C ALA A 859 10.98 -21.10 -0.23
N GLU A 860 10.22 -21.70 0.68
CA GLU A 860 9.55 -23.01 0.53
C GLU A 860 8.12 -22.83 -0.03
N GLY A 861 7.67 -23.74 -0.91
CA GLY A 861 6.32 -23.74 -1.48
C GLY A 861 5.29 -24.36 -0.55
N LEU A 862 4.35 -23.57 -0.02
CA LEU A 862 3.28 -24.01 0.88
C LEU A 862 1.97 -24.27 0.12
N GLU A 863 1.39 -25.47 0.28
CA GLU A 863 0.10 -25.86 -0.31
C GLU A 863 -0.85 -26.48 0.74
N TYR A 864 -2.14 -26.13 0.67
CA TYR A 864 -3.18 -26.74 1.49
C TYR A 864 -4.13 -27.56 0.61
N LYS A 865 -4.30 -28.85 0.91
CA LYS A 865 -5.31 -29.70 0.26
C LYS A 865 -6.41 -30.02 1.24
N ALA A 866 -7.65 -29.65 0.90
CA ALA A 866 -8.82 -29.90 1.73
C ALA A 866 -9.71 -30.95 1.07
N THR A 867 -10.01 -32.03 1.79
CA THR A 867 -10.95 -33.08 1.38
C THR A 867 -12.09 -33.18 2.38
N ARG A 868 -13.32 -33.36 1.91
CA ARG A 868 -14.49 -33.48 2.77
C ARG A 868 -15.02 -34.91 2.70
N ILE A 869 -15.09 -35.57 3.86
CA ILE A 869 -15.65 -36.91 3.99
C ILE A 869 -16.82 -36.80 4.98
N GLY A 870 -18.04 -36.75 4.44
CA GLY A 870 -19.26 -36.52 5.23
C GLY A 870 -19.27 -35.19 5.98
N ASN A 871 -19.45 -35.24 7.30
CA ASN A 871 -19.49 -34.06 8.18
C ASN A 871 -18.11 -33.58 8.67
N LEU A 872 -17.02 -34.21 8.21
CA LEU A 872 -15.65 -33.87 8.61
C LEU A 872 -14.86 -33.35 7.40
N ALA A 873 -14.24 -32.18 7.56
CA ALA A 873 -13.25 -31.65 6.63
C ALA A 873 -11.85 -32.05 7.11
N THR A 874 -11.10 -32.74 6.26
CA THR A 874 -9.68 -33.05 6.44
C THR A 874 -8.86 -32.01 5.67
N VAL A 875 -7.86 -31.43 6.32
CA VAL A 875 -6.92 -30.52 5.67
C VAL A 875 -5.51 -31.07 5.83
N GLU A 876 -4.80 -31.18 4.72
CA GLU A 876 -3.42 -31.63 4.62
C GLU A 876 -2.54 -30.45 4.17
N VAL A 877 -1.37 -30.32 4.79
CA VAL A 877 -0.41 -29.25 4.54
C VAL A 877 0.83 -29.84 3.91
N PHE A 878 1.18 -29.33 2.73
CA PHE A 878 2.36 -29.72 1.97
C PHE A 878 3.36 -28.56 1.92
N ILE A 879 4.64 -28.85 2.15
CA ILE A 879 5.76 -27.91 2.00
C ILE A 879 6.72 -28.55 1.00
N ASP A 880 6.98 -27.87 -0.13
CA ASP A 880 7.75 -28.38 -1.27
C ASP A 880 7.31 -29.77 -1.77
N GLY A 881 6.00 -30.03 -1.69
CA GLY A 881 5.40 -31.31 -2.10
C GLY A 881 5.48 -32.43 -1.06
N VAL A 882 6.07 -32.19 0.11
CA VAL A 882 6.12 -33.14 1.23
C VAL A 882 5.00 -32.84 2.21
N GLN A 883 4.23 -33.86 2.60
CA GLN A 883 3.17 -33.72 3.60
C GLN A 883 3.78 -33.57 5.00
N ILE A 884 3.50 -32.44 5.66
CA ILE A 884 4.07 -32.10 6.98
C ILE A 884 3.01 -32.12 8.08
N GLY A 885 1.76 -31.75 7.79
CA GLY A 885 0.70 -31.68 8.80
C GLY A 885 -0.67 -32.08 8.26
N VAL A 886 -1.49 -32.69 9.12
CA VAL A 886 -2.87 -33.10 8.82
C VAL A 886 -3.75 -32.82 10.04
N ALA A 887 -4.98 -32.37 9.80
CA ALA A 887 -6.01 -32.34 10.83
C ALA A 887 -7.42 -32.48 10.25
N GLN A 888 -8.34 -32.87 11.12
CA GLN A 888 -9.75 -33.09 10.79
C GLN A 888 -10.65 -32.26 11.70
N ASN A 889 -11.66 -31.60 11.14
CA ASN A 889 -12.66 -30.86 11.91
C ASN A 889 -13.95 -30.68 11.08
N PRO A 890 -15.15 -30.60 11.71
CA PRO A 890 -16.37 -30.26 10.98
C PRO A 890 -16.32 -28.93 10.22
N GLN A 891 -15.55 -27.95 10.72
CA GLN A 891 -15.33 -26.68 10.04
C GLN A 891 -13.98 -26.67 9.31
N LYS A 892 -14.00 -26.43 7.99
CA LYS A 892 -12.79 -26.33 7.13
C LYS A 892 -11.73 -25.39 7.71
N LYS A 893 -12.13 -24.22 8.22
CA LYS A 893 -11.22 -23.22 8.81
C LYS A 893 -10.50 -23.73 10.06
N MET A 894 -11.20 -24.47 10.93
CA MET A 894 -10.61 -25.06 12.13
C MET A 894 -9.69 -26.24 11.79
N ALA A 895 -10.07 -27.07 10.82
CA ALA A 895 -9.20 -28.13 10.31
C ALA A 895 -7.90 -27.56 9.75
N GLN A 896 -7.96 -26.46 8.99
CA GLN A 896 -6.79 -25.77 8.46
C GLN A 896 -5.89 -25.21 9.58
N LYS A 897 -6.48 -24.57 10.60
CA LYS A 897 -5.73 -24.07 11.77
C LYS A 897 -4.97 -25.19 12.49
N LEU A 898 -5.64 -26.31 12.75
CA LEU A 898 -5.04 -27.46 13.43
C LEU A 898 -3.95 -28.13 12.57
N ALA A 899 -4.17 -28.26 11.27
CA ALA A 899 -3.20 -28.86 10.35
C ALA A 899 -1.92 -28.00 10.26
N ALA A 900 -2.07 -26.67 10.22
CA ALA A 900 -0.94 -25.74 10.27
C ALA A 900 -0.19 -25.78 11.61
N ARG A 901 -0.92 -25.90 12.74
CA ARG A 901 -0.31 -26.07 14.08
C ARG A 901 0.52 -27.36 14.17
N ASN A 902 -0.03 -28.46 13.67
CA ASN A 902 0.68 -29.74 13.60
C ASN A 902 1.94 -29.62 12.72
N ALA A 903 1.83 -28.95 11.57
CA ALA A 903 2.98 -28.74 10.70
C ALA A 903 4.08 -27.89 11.37
N LEU A 904 3.72 -26.81 12.06
CA LEU A 904 4.67 -25.98 12.80
C LEU A 904 5.38 -26.73 13.94
N ALA A 905 4.68 -27.61 14.65
CA ALA A 905 5.28 -28.44 15.69
C ALA A 905 6.36 -29.37 15.11
N VAL A 906 6.03 -30.07 14.02
CA VAL A 906 6.97 -30.95 13.31
C VAL A 906 8.20 -30.19 12.79
N LEU A 907 8.01 -28.96 12.31
CA LEU A 907 9.11 -28.12 11.82
C LEU A 907 10.02 -27.63 12.96
N LYS A 908 9.45 -27.23 14.10
CA LYS A 908 10.22 -26.81 15.28
C LYS A 908 11.03 -27.96 15.87
N GLU A 909 10.50 -29.19 15.87
CA GLU A 909 11.24 -30.38 16.28
C GLU A 909 12.44 -30.64 15.38
N LYS A 910 12.26 -30.59 14.04
CA LYS A 910 13.37 -30.72 13.08
C LYS A 910 14.47 -29.68 13.29
N GLU A 911 14.11 -28.42 13.54
CA GLU A 911 15.10 -27.37 13.81
C GLU A 911 15.88 -27.58 15.11
N MET A 912 15.21 -28.08 16.15
CA MET A 912 15.87 -28.42 17.42
C MET A 912 16.81 -29.62 17.26
N ASP A 913 16.45 -30.59 16.42
CA ASP A 913 17.29 -31.74 16.12
C ASP A 913 18.51 -31.33 15.26
N ASP A 914 18.32 -30.49 14.24
CA ASP A 914 19.41 -29.89 13.45
C ASP A 914 20.35 -29.02 14.30
N ALA A 915 19.82 -28.32 15.32
CA ALA A 915 20.62 -27.52 16.25
C ALA A 915 21.43 -28.38 17.23
N LYS A 916 20.89 -29.53 17.66
CA LYS A 916 21.62 -30.49 18.50
C LYS A 916 22.74 -31.18 17.73
N GLU A 917 22.51 -31.56 16.47
CA GLU A 917 23.54 -32.14 15.60
C GLU A 917 24.71 -31.16 15.38
N LYS A 918 24.44 -29.86 15.22
CA LYS A 918 25.48 -28.82 15.10
C LYS A 918 26.32 -28.61 16.38
N ILE A 919 25.78 -28.92 17.56
CA ILE A 919 26.49 -28.79 18.84
C ILE A 919 27.39 -30.01 19.10
N GLU A 920 26.97 -31.21 18.70
CA GLU A 920 27.81 -32.42 18.81
C GLU A 920 28.98 -32.43 17.79
N ASP A 921 28.83 -31.75 16.66
CA ASP A 921 29.85 -31.71 15.59
C ASP A 921 31.02 -30.73 15.88
N ASN A 922 30.89 -29.86 16.89
CA ASN A 922 31.97 -28.95 17.32
C ASN A 922 33.08 -29.65 18.16
N GLY A 923 32.90 -30.92 18.52
CA GLY A 923 33.83 -31.68 19.37
C GLY A 923 34.79 -32.63 18.66
N LYS A 924 34.65 -32.87 17.35
CA LYS A 924 35.51 -33.82 16.61
C LYS A 924 36.06 -33.21 15.34
N LYS A 925 37.39 -33.17 15.27
CA LYS A 925 38.20 -32.73 14.12
C LYS A 925 37.64 -33.26 12.79
N LYS A 926 37.29 -32.31 11.91
CA LYS A 926 37.02 -32.48 10.48
C LYS A 926 37.91 -33.57 9.84
N LYS A 927 37.28 -34.65 9.41
CA LYS A 927 37.61 -35.34 8.16
C LYS A 927 36.30 -35.78 7.51
N ASN A 928 36.09 -35.26 6.29
CA ASN A 928 35.01 -35.54 5.35
C ASN A 928 33.63 -35.00 5.76
N GLY A 929 33.50 -33.67 5.74
CA GLY A 929 32.19 -33.07 5.51
C GLY A 929 31.79 -33.28 4.06
N ASN A 930 30.54 -33.72 3.84
CA ASN A 930 29.91 -33.77 2.52
C ASN A 930 30.02 -32.38 1.87
N GLN A 931 30.97 -32.23 0.94
CA GLN A 931 30.93 -31.12 0.00
C GLN A 931 29.66 -31.27 -0.82
N THR A 932 28.75 -30.30 -0.72
CA THR A 932 27.66 -30.14 -1.67
C THR A 932 28.28 -29.97 -3.06
N PHE A 933 28.34 -31.05 -3.81
CA PHE A 933 28.91 -31.08 -5.16
C PHE A 933 28.00 -30.25 -6.07
N THR A 934 28.43 -29.03 -6.42
CA THR A 934 27.66 -28.16 -7.32
C THR A 934 28.29 -28.12 -8.70
N ARG A 935 27.54 -27.65 -9.72
CA ARG A 935 28.09 -27.35 -11.05
C ARG A 935 29.32 -26.43 -11.01
N GLN A 936 29.36 -25.49 -10.07
CA GLN A 936 30.52 -24.62 -9.87
C GLN A 936 31.76 -25.43 -9.48
N THR A 937 31.59 -26.44 -8.62
CA THR A 937 32.68 -27.34 -8.21
C THR A 937 33.25 -28.11 -9.41
N LEU A 938 32.39 -28.60 -10.31
CA LEU A 938 32.82 -29.27 -11.55
C LEU A 938 33.56 -28.31 -12.50
N ASN A 939 33.08 -27.08 -12.65
CA ASN A 939 33.76 -26.06 -13.45
C ASN A 939 35.14 -25.71 -12.88
N ASP A 940 35.25 -25.56 -11.55
CA ASP A 940 36.50 -25.25 -10.88
C ASP A 940 37.53 -26.38 -11.03
N ILE A 941 37.08 -27.64 -11.01
CA ILE A 941 37.95 -28.80 -11.27
C ILE A 941 38.44 -28.79 -12.72
N CYS A 942 37.56 -28.50 -13.68
CA CYS A 942 37.94 -28.40 -15.09
C CYS A 942 38.96 -27.27 -15.30
N LEU A 943 38.76 -26.12 -14.66
CA LEU A 943 39.70 -24.99 -14.69
C LEU A 943 41.05 -25.35 -14.07
N ARG A 944 41.08 -25.96 -12.89
CA ARG A 944 42.33 -26.36 -12.21
C ARG A 944 43.13 -27.40 -13.00
N ARG A 945 42.44 -28.31 -13.70
CA ARG A 945 43.06 -29.37 -14.50
C ARG A 945 43.25 -29.01 -15.97
N ASN A 946 42.95 -27.77 -16.36
CA ASN A 946 43.06 -27.27 -17.74
C ASN A 946 42.22 -28.09 -18.75
N TRP A 947 41.09 -28.62 -18.31
CA TRP A 947 40.12 -29.33 -19.15
C TRP A 947 39.11 -28.35 -19.75
N PRO A 948 38.64 -28.59 -21.00
CA PRO A 948 37.49 -27.90 -21.56
C PRO A 948 36.28 -27.95 -20.62
N MET A 949 35.47 -26.89 -20.63
CA MET A 949 34.29 -26.78 -19.78
C MET A 949 33.30 -27.94 -19.99
N PRO A 950 32.58 -28.38 -18.93
CA PRO A 950 31.63 -29.48 -19.03
C PRO A 950 30.52 -29.18 -20.05
N PHE A 951 30.25 -30.17 -20.90
CA PHE A 951 29.19 -30.09 -21.90
C PHE A 951 27.88 -30.61 -21.31
N TYR A 952 26.86 -29.76 -21.26
CA TYR A 952 25.52 -30.08 -20.78
C TYR A 952 24.53 -30.22 -21.93
N ARG A 953 23.76 -31.30 -21.95
CA ARG A 953 22.72 -31.58 -22.95
C ARG A 953 21.36 -31.80 -22.26
N CYS A 954 20.31 -31.18 -22.78
CA CYS A 954 18.94 -31.46 -22.32
C CYS A 954 18.52 -32.83 -22.88
N VAL A 955 18.12 -33.74 -21.99
CA VAL A 955 17.69 -35.10 -22.36
C VAL A 955 16.17 -35.17 -22.47
N ASN A 956 15.45 -34.54 -21.55
CA ASN A 956 14.00 -34.52 -21.54
C ASN A 956 13.47 -33.22 -20.92
N GLU A 957 12.42 -32.65 -21.52
CA GLU A 957 11.65 -31.53 -20.98
C GLU A 957 10.17 -31.89 -21.08
N GLY A 958 9.49 -32.02 -19.95
CA GLY A 958 8.09 -32.43 -19.92
C GLY A 958 7.39 -32.10 -18.60
N GLY A 959 6.07 -31.94 -18.68
CA GLY A 959 5.20 -31.63 -17.54
C GLY A 959 4.16 -30.53 -17.87
N PRO A 960 3.12 -30.36 -17.04
CA PRO A 960 2.17 -29.26 -17.16
C PRO A 960 2.86 -27.89 -17.12
N ALA A 961 2.26 -26.84 -17.68
CA ALA A 961 2.86 -25.49 -17.72
C ALA A 961 3.25 -24.95 -16.32
N HIS A 962 2.52 -25.36 -15.28
CA HIS A 962 2.77 -25.03 -13.87
C HIS A 962 3.76 -25.97 -13.15
N ALA A 963 4.22 -27.06 -13.79
CA ALA A 963 5.06 -28.09 -13.19
C ALA A 963 6.03 -28.76 -14.20
N LYS A 964 6.74 -27.95 -15.00
CA LYS A 964 7.74 -28.45 -15.97
C LYS A 964 8.93 -29.06 -15.24
N ARG A 965 9.34 -30.26 -15.66
CA ARG A 965 10.56 -30.95 -15.19
C ARG A 965 11.59 -31.04 -16.31
N PHE A 966 12.84 -30.80 -15.95
CA PHE A 966 14.00 -30.80 -16.86
C PHE A 966 14.98 -31.88 -16.43
N THR A 967 15.46 -32.67 -17.38
CA THR A 967 16.50 -33.68 -17.16
C THR A 967 17.71 -33.33 -18.02
N PHE A 968 18.89 -33.21 -17.40
CA PHE A 968 20.12 -32.86 -18.09
C PHE A 968 21.17 -33.97 -17.99
N ALA A 969 21.95 -34.11 -19.05
CA ALA A 969 23.13 -34.93 -19.11
C ALA A 969 24.39 -34.06 -19.12
N VAL A 970 25.47 -34.55 -18.51
CA VAL A 970 26.77 -33.86 -18.51
C VAL A 970 27.92 -34.82 -18.86
N ARG A 971 28.90 -34.31 -19.61
CA ARG A 971 30.18 -34.97 -19.86
C ARG A 971 31.32 -33.94 -19.94
N VAL A 972 32.53 -34.34 -19.58
CA VAL A 972 33.74 -33.49 -19.62
C VAL A 972 34.77 -34.15 -20.55
N ASN A 973 35.55 -33.35 -21.27
CA ASN A 973 36.66 -33.86 -22.06
C ASN A 973 37.95 -33.76 -21.24
N THR A 974 38.48 -34.90 -20.81
CA THR A 974 39.72 -34.97 -20.03
C THR A 974 40.93 -35.04 -20.96
N THR A 975 42.00 -34.32 -20.64
CA THR A 975 43.23 -34.26 -21.47
C THR A 975 43.94 -35.61 -21.60
N ASP A 976 43.69 -36.52 -20.68
CA ASP A 976 44.35 -37.82 -20.54
C ASP A 976 43.53 -39.00 -21.07
N LYS A 977 42.19 -38.94 -21.05
CA LYS A 977 41.31 -40.06 -21.46
C LYS A 977 40.22 -39.70 -22.47
N GLY A 978 40.17 -38.45 -22.94
CA GLY A 978 39.12 -37.98 -23.82
C GLY A 978 37.80 -37.74 -23.08
N TRP A 979 36.66 -37.88 -23.77
CA TRP A 979 35.34 -37.64 -23.19
C TRP A 979 34.98 -38.65 -22.10
N THR A 980 34.54 -38.17 -20.95
CA THR A 980 33.93 -38.99 -19.89
C THR A 980 32.60 -39.58 -20.33
N ASP A 981 32.18 -40.65 -19.66
CA ASP A 981 30.82 -41.16 -19.76
C ASP A 981 29.79 -40.08 -19.45
N GLU A 982 28.64 -40.14 -20.13
CA GLU A 982 27.57 -39.17 -19.99
C GLU A 982 26.74 -39.48 -18.75
N CYS A 983 26.76 -38.60 -17.75
CA CYS A 983 25.98 -38.74 -16.52
C CYS A 983 24.65 -37.99 -16.66
N VAL A 984 23.53 -38.70 -16.52
CA VAL A 984 22.18 -38.13 -16.59
C VAL A 984 21.65 -37.87 -15.17
N GLY A 985 21.35 -36.61 -14.86
CA GLY A 985 20.79 -36.19 -13.57
C GLY A 985 19.31 -36.50 -13.41
N GLU A 986 18.76 -36.28 -12.23
CA GLU A 986 17.33 -36.48 -11.96
C GLU A 986 16.46 -35.34 -12.54
N PRO A 987 15.15 -35.58 -12.77
CA PRO A 987 14.25 -34.57 -13.30
C PRO A 987 13.95 -33.47 -12.27
N MET A 988 14.36 -32.23 -12.53
CA MET A 988 14.24 -31.10 -11.60
C MET A 988 13.34 -29.97 -12.13
N PRO A 989 12.69 -29.18 -11.27
CA PRO A 989 11.76 -28.11 -11.69
C PRO A 989 12.45 -26.89 -12.33
N SER A 990 13.77 -26.79 -12.22
CA SER A 990 14.57 -25.71 -12.81
C SER A 990 15.74 -26.29 -13.58
N VAL A 991 16.04 -25.70 -14.75
CA VAL A 991 17.21 -26.03 -15.57
C VAL A 991 18.52 -25.93 -14.77
N LYS A 992 18.61 -24.99 -13.82
CA LYS A 992 19.80 -24.84 -12.97
C LYS A 992 19.97 -26.07 -12.07
N LYS A 993 18.91 -26.44 -11.33
CA LYS A 993 18.91 -27.60 -10.43
C LYS A 993 19.10 -28.92 -11.19
N ALA A 994 18.56 -29.05 -12.40
CA ALA A 994 18.75 -30.23 -13.25
C ALA A 994 20.21 -30.42 -13.68
N LYS A 995 20.90 -29.32 -14.04
CA LYS A 995 22.32 -29.34 -14.36
C LYS A 995 23.21 -29.59 -13.13
N ASP A 996 22.82 -29.08 -11.97
CA ASP A 996 23.52 -29.36 -10.71
C ASP A 996 23.41 -30.85 -10.34
N SER A 997 22.23 -31.45 -10.45
CA SER A 997 22.02 -32.89 -10.24
C SER A 997 22.89 -33.75 -11.16
N ALA A 998 22.96 -33.41 -12.46
CA ALA A 998 23.84 -34.10 -13.40
C ALA A 998 25.34 -33.93 -13.04
N ALA A 999 25.73 -32.73 -12.59
CA ALA A 999 27.11 -32.42 -12.20
C ALA A 999 27.58 -33.22 -10.98
N VAL A 1000 26.70 -33.45 -9.99
CA VAL A 1000 26.99 -34.29 -8.81
C VAL A 1000 27.41 -35.69 -9.23
N LEU A 1001 26.63 -36.32 -10.10
CA LEU A 1001 26.89 -37.68 -10.57
C LEU A 1001 28.22 -37.79 -11.34
N LEU A 1002 28.54 -36.79 -12.16
CA LEU A 1002 29.81 -36.76 -12.87
C LEU A 1002 31.00 -36.48 -11.93
N LEU A 1003 30.82 -35.66 -10.89
CA LEU A 1003 31.83 -35.42 -9.87
C LEU A 1003 32.15 -36.68 -9.07
N GLU A 1004 31.14 -37.47 -8.72
CA GLU A 1004 31.34 -38.79 -8.09
C GLU A 1004 32.10 -39.75 -9.01
N LEU A 1005 31.77 -39.75 -10.31
CA LEU A 1005 32.47 -40.56 -11.31
C LEU A 1005 33.93 -40.12 -11.46
N LEU A 1006 34.19 -38.82 -11.55
CA LEU A 1006 35.55 -38.26 -11.62
C LEU A 1006 36.34 -38.54 -10.34
N ASN A 1007 35.72 -38.44 -9.17
CA ASN A 1007 36.37 -38.81 -7.92
C ASN A 1007 36.74 -40.30 -7.90
N LYS A 1008 35.89 -41.20 -8.43
CA LYS A 1008 36.25 -42.64 -8.55
C LYS A 1008 37.35 -42.90 -9.58
N LEU A 1009 37.42 -42.14 -10.68
CA LEU A 1009 38.43 -42.32 -11.73
C LEU A 1009 39.81 -41.75 -11.36
N TYR A 1010 39.88 -40.81 -10.41
CA TYR A 1010 41.09 -40.08 -10.03
C TYR A 1010 41.40 -40.09 -8.52
N SER A 1011 40.74 -40.95 -7.73
CA SER A 1011 41.04 -41.21 -6.31
C SER A 1011 42.20 -42.18 -6.12
#